data_AF-A0A0G2JB49-F1
#
_entry.id   AF-A0A0G2JB49-F1
#
_cell.length_a   1.000
_cell.length_b   1.000
_cell.length_c   1.000
_cell.angle_alpha   90.00
_cell.angle_beta   90.00
_cell.angle_gamma   90.00
#
_symmetry.space_group_name_H-M   'P 1'
#
loop_
_entity.id
_entity.type
_entity.pdbx_description
1 polymer ?
#
loop_
_entity_poly.entity_id
_entity_poly.type
_entity_poly.pdbx_seq_one_letter_code
_entity_poly.pdbx_strand_id
1 'polypeptide(L)'
;MALLEGPRSATLFLTFTLCLLCLGFIVLRKPSKMDTSTVIQQPPSVLTLDEASYFVSPPSKDEGRFSKSWSVSGPCTVIRASNVQITPEYLIETRRKLSQDDVWAYSFLHYLVFQPQTSHQTVQISAAAQRTLETWGSQVLSADNSETQDLQPGPYFCNAGRLHKVYRLYPDTAGAFISATIQSPNDPYLYHSLNISVFTQEHPSTLTVGVPSRLYFTPTKEKPLAGLRIAVKDTQDRAYARLYGPRDKSATGVQRLLDHGAIVIGKLKSTQFGESEWATGDWVDYHAPWNPRADGYQTPSASSSGSGAAVATYGWLDLSTGTDCSGSVRAPAAIHGLFAIRPSTDAIDNKGVIPFSNHFDTFGIFTRDIETLTTASSVLYNQRAEIPSCFKKPTRIIYLSEYWPVEDTASSAVFESVIVKLENAIGTKRTNLSLGKLWAETNPVGTDISIDDYFKTTFVSASAPDQWNMLKSFHAEYNSVFGHAPALNPQLQWKMWEFLPKQTMEMQKRGEKEVGIFRSWFEKHVMLADEDGCSESILVLPWTQGQPNFRDEYRERPSWTGEGWFFYFISVYAGAPEVILPVGQTSYHSRVTKREEWLPVAIGLMGARGTDAAFNGFIQDTMKAANLSRTVDVGRTAFKSNISETNDAVDDSTVQIPPNQKILLGRNTP
;
A
#
# COMPACT_ATOMS: atom_id res chain seq x y z
N MET A 1 -50.20 -5.90 -45.94
CA MET A 1 -49.74 -4.94 -46.97
C MET A 1 -48.64 -4.11 -46.31
N ALA A 2 -47.35 -4.48 -46.42
CA ALA A 2 -46.41 -4.14 -47.52
C ALA A 2 -46.27 -2.61 -47.67
N LEU A 3 -45.12 -1.91 -47.57
CA LEU A 3 -43.66 -2.16 -47.80
C LEU A 3 -42.85 -1.15 -46.92
N LEU A 4 -41.72 -1.51 -46.28
CA LEU A 4 -40.30 -1.46 -46.73
C LEU A 4 -39.78 -0.11 -47.27
N GLU A 5 -38.84 0.54 -46.56
CA GLU A 5 -37.43 0.78 -46.95
C GLU A 5 -36.69 1.75 -45.98
N GLY A 6 -35.42 1.46 -45.67
CA GLY A 6 -34.52 2.29 -44.85
C GLY A 6 -33.86 3.45 -45.63
N PRO A 7 -32.90 4.19 -45.03
CA PRO A 7 -31.57 3.60 -44.87
C PRO A 7 -30.87 3.88 -43.53
N ARG A 8 -30.19 2.83 -43.04
CA ARG A 8 -29.09 2.88 -42.07
C ARG A 8 -27.85 3.45 -42.77
N SER A 9 -27.49 4.72 -42.54
CA SER A 9 -26.13 5.22 -42.86
C SER A 9 -25.74 6.55 -42.21
N ALA A 10 -26.22 6.86 -40.99
CA ALA A 10 -25.84 8.11 -40.29
C ALA A 10 -25.05 7.88 -38.98
N THR A 11 -25.14 6.70 -38.37
CA THR A 11 -24.57 6.46 -37.03
C THR A 11 -23.07 6.11 -37.06
N LEU A 12 -22.53 5.65 -38.19
CA LEU A 12 -21.11 5.29 -38.32
C LEU A 12 -20.19 6.49 -38.57
N PHE A 13 -20.74 7.60 -39.10
CA PHE A 13 -19.97 8.83 -39.33
C PHE A 13 -19.80 9.67 -38.06
N LEU A 14 -20.77 9.64 -37.14
CA LEU A 14 -20.67 10.38 -35.88
C LEU A 14 -19.66 9.77 -34.90
N THR A 15 -19.51 8.44 -34.89
CA THR A 15 -18.54 7.73 -34.03
C THR A 15 -17.10 7.91 -34.53
N PHE A 16 -16.87 7.94 -35.84
CA PHE A 16 -15.54 8.25 -36.40
C PHE A 16 -15.13 9.72 -36.19
N THR A 17 -16.10 10.64 -36.24
CA THR A 17 -15.84 12.08 -36.02
C THR A 17 -15.59 12.40 -34.54
N LEU A 18 -16.27 11.73 -33.60
CA LEU A 18 -15.98 11.86 -32.17
C LEU A 18 -14.62 11.26 -31.78
N CYS A 19 -14.20 10.15 -32.41
CA CYS A 19 -12.89 9.55 -32.15
C CYS A 19 -11.74 10.44 -32.67
N LEU A 20 -11.95 11.13 -33.80
CA LEU A 20 -11.04 12.17 -34.32
C LEU A 20 -11.05 13.45 -33.46
N LEU A 21 -12.15 13.79 -32.81
CA LEU A 21 -12.21 14.89 -31.83
C LEU A 21 -11.46 14.56 -30.55
N CYS A 22 -11.53 13.33 -30.01
CA CYS A 22 -10.72 12.91 -28.86
C CYS A 22 -9.22 12.84 -29.20
N LEU A 23 -8.84 12.40 -30.40
CA LEU A 23 -7.46 12.50 -30.91
C LEU A 23 -7.05 13.97 -31.16
N GLY A 24 -7.97 14.82 -31.60
CA GLY A 24 -7.75 16.26 -31.82
C GLY A 24 -7.56 17.07 -30.52
N PHE A 25 -8.23 16.69 -29.43
CA PHE A 25 -8.04 17.31 -28.11
C PHE A 25 -6.66 17.01 -27.51
N ILE A 26 -6.08 15.85 -27.81
CA ILE A 26 -4.70 15.50 -27.41
C ILE A 26 -3.68 16.34 -28.20
N VAL A 27 -4.00 16.72 -29.45
CA VAL A 27 -3.07 17.47 -30.32
C VAL A 27 -3.02 18.97 -29.99
N LEU A 28 -4.07 19.58 -29.42
CA LEU A 28 -4.23 21.04 -29.39
C LEU A 28 -4.00 21.77 -28.05
N ARG A 29 -3.69 21.08 -26.94
CA ARG A 29 -3.26 21.79 -25.72
C ARG A 29 -1.89 22.42 -25.93
N LYS A 30 -1.87 23.73 -26.22
CA LYS A 30 -0.67 24.57 -26.13
C LYS A 30 -0.27 24.75 -24.67
N PRO A 31 1.03 24.81 -24.33
CA PRO A 31 1.47 25.26 -23.02
C PRO A 31 0.87 26.64 -22.76
N SER A 32 0.41 26.86 -21.53
CA SER A 32 -0.05 28.18 -21.11
C SER A 32 1.08 29.19 -21.37
N LYS A 33 0.73 30.40 -21.87
CA LYS A 33 1.72 31.49 -21.92
C LYS A 33 2.17 31.72 -20.49
N MET A 34 3.41 31.34 -20.19
CA MET A 34 4.04 31.58 -18.90
C MET A 34 4.01 33.09 -18.66
N ASP A 35 3.34 33.53 -17.60
CA ASP A 35 3.47 34.91 -17.16
C ASP A 35 4.90 35.05 -16.60
N THR A 36 5.79 35.59 -17.45
CA THR A 36 7.20 35.81 -17.16
C THR A 36 7.43 36.79 -16.00
N SER A 37 6.36 37.32 -15.38
CA SER A 37 6.43 38.09 -14.14
C SER A 37 6.50 37.24 -12.87
N THR A 38 6.38 35.91 -12.96
CA THR A 38 6.62 35.02 -11.82
C THR A 38 8.12 34.99 -11.52
N VAL A 39 8.52 35.74 -10.50
CA VAL A 39 9.90 35.89 -9.98
C VAL A 39 10.67 34.58 -10.12
N ILE A 40 11.75 34.61 -10.92
CA ILE A 40 12.71 33.52 -11.07
C ILE A 40 13.37 33.30 -9.69
N GLN A 41 12.76 32.49 -8.84
CA GLN A 41 13.32 32.12 -7.55
C GLN A 41 14.49 31.15 -7.79
N GLN A 42 15.65 31.45 -7.21
CA GLN A 42 16.77 30.50 -7.20
C GLN A 42 16.33 29.22 -6.45
N PRO A 43 16.51 28.02 -7.04
CA PRO A 43 16.20 26.77 -6.35
C PRO A 43 16.97 26.62 -5.03
N PRO A 44 16.37 26.04 -3.97
CA PRO A 44 15.06 25.39 -3.94
C PRO A 44 13.89 26.38 -3.91
N SER A 45 12.81 26.08 -4.64
CA SER A 45 11.63 26.94 -4.75
C SER A 45 10.35 26.14 -4.99
N VAL A 46 9.20 26.78 -4.77
CA VAL A 46 7.87 26.23 -5.10
C VAL A 46 7.30 27.03 -6.27
N LEU A 47 6.79 26.33 -7.27
CA LEU A 47 6.17 26.95 -8.45
C LEU A 47 4.87 26.25 -8.81
N THR A 48 4.00 26.95 -9.54
CA THR A 48 2.72 26.40 -10.02
C THR A 48 2.75 26.30 -11.53
N LEU A 49 2.47 25.11 -12.07
CA LEU A 49 2.38 24.82 -13.50
C LEU A 49 1.08 24.07 -13.75
N ASP A 50 0.29 24.51 -14.73
CA ASP A 50 -0.97 23.87 -15.12
C ASP A 50 -1.87 23.51 -13.91
N GLU A 51 -2.03 24.46 -12.97
CA GLU A 51 -2.81 24.33 -11.71
C GLU A 51 -2.24 23.36 -10.66
N ALA A 52 -1.09 22.72 -10.92
CA ALA A 52 -0.40 21.88 -9.97
C ALA A 52 0.81 22.59 -9.34
N SER A 53 1.04 22.38 -8.05
CA SER A 53 2.21 22.89 -7.35
C SER A 53 3.38 21.91 -7.42
N TYR A 54 4.58 22.44 -7.60
CA TYR A 54 5.82 21.69 -7.73
C TYR A 54 6.89 22.26 -6.81
N PHE A 55 7.65 21.37 -6.19
CA PHE A 55 8.90 21.71 -5.53
C PHE A 55 10.07 21.46 -6.48
N VAL A 56 10.95 22.45 -6.63
CA VAL A 56 12.20 22.35 -7.37
C VAL A 56 13.33 22.06 -6.41
N SER A 57 14.02 20.93 -6.60
CA SER A 57 15.10 20.51 -5.70
C SER A 57 16.33 21.42 -5.80
N PRO A 58 17.18 21.46 -4.77
CA PRO A 58 18.56 21.92 -4.92
C PRO A 58 19.27 21.14 -6.05
N PRO A 59 20.30 21.74 -6.68
CA PRO A 59 21.08 21.03 -7.69
C PRO A 59 21.88 19.90 -7.02
N SER A 60 21.98 18.75 -7.68
CA SER A 60 22.95 17.73 -7.28
C SER A 60 24.36 18.14 -7.71
N LYS A 61 25.38 17.50 -7.13
CA LYS A 61 26.79 17.72 -7.51
C LYS A 61 27.09 17.20 -8.92
N ASP A 62 26.40 16.14 -9.34
CA ASP A 62 26.73 15.34 -10.52
C ASP A 62 25.67 15.37 -11.63
N GLU A 63 24.49 15.96 -11.45
CA GLU A 63 23.48 16.04 -12.52
C GLU A 63 23.39 17.44 -13.15
N GLY A 64 23.29 17.44 -14.48
CA GLY A 64 22.58 18.48 -15.21
C GLY A 64 23.37 19.74 -15.54
N ARG A 65 24.69 19.78 -15.33
CA ARG A 65 25.49 20.90 -15.84
C ARG A 65 25.75 20.70 -17.33
N PHE A 66 25.11 21.53 -18.15
CA PHE A 66 25.36 21.51 -19.58
C PHE A 66 26.73 22.11 -19.89
N SER A 67 27.44 21.51 -20.86
CA SER A 67 28.73 21.99 -21.37
C SER A 67 28.66 23.39 -21.96
N LYS A 68 27.57 23.70 -22.65
CA LYS A 68 27.25 25.05 -23.14
C LYS A 68 26.31 25.72 -22.15
N SER A 69 26.69 26.91 -21.65
CA SER A 69 25.83 27.69 -20.75
C SER A 69 24.62 28.22 -21.51
N TRP A 70 23.45 27.64 -21.26
CA TRP A 70 22.18 28.21 -21.71
C TRP A 70 21.70 29.24 -20.68
N SER A 71 21.40 30.44 -21.15
CA SER A 71 20.82 31.52 -20.33
C SER A 71 19.29 31.36 -20.18
N VAL A 72 18.79 30.12 -20.09
CA VAL A 72 17.36 29.82 -20.01
C VAL A 72 16.96 29.43 -18.58
N SER A 73 15.73 29.78 -18.22
CA SER A 73 15.09 29.36 -16.98
C SER A 73 13.65 28.95 -17.27
N GLY A 74 13.21 27.79 -16.76
CA GLY A 74 11.84 27.31 -16.94
C GLY A 74 11.70 25.79 -16.95
N PRO A 75 10.44 25.29 -17.04
CA PRO A 75 10.15 23.87 -17.07
C PRO A 75 10.68 23.23 -18.35
N CYS A 76 11.30 22.06 -18.20
CA CYS A 76 11.93 21.36 -19.30
C CYS A 76 11.78 19.84 -19.18
N THR A 77 11.86 19.12 -20.29
CA THR A 77 11.85 17.65 -20.30
C THR A 77 13.11 17.12 -20.95
N VAL A 78 13.79 16.19 -20.27
CA VAL A 78 14.86 15.39 -20.85
C VAL A 78 14.24 14.14 -21.49
N ILE A 79 14.51 13.95 -22.79
CA ILE A 79 14.02 12.84 -23.59
C ILE A 79 15.20 12.03 -24.08
N ARG A 80 15.27 10.76 -23.65
CA ARG A 80 16.23 9.80 -24.21
C ARG A 80 15.73 9.33 -25.58
N ALA A 81 16.34 9.83 -26.65
CA ALA A 81 15.97 9.57 -28.02
C ALA A 81 16.41 8.17 -28.47
N SER A 82 15.44 7.31 -28.81
CA SER A 82 15.72 6.00 -29.41
C SER A 82 16.09 6.08 -30.89
N ASN A 83 15.77 7.20 -31.54
CA ASN A 83 16.00 7.43 -32.96
C ASN A 83 16.94 8.61 -33.14
N VAL A 84 17.90 8.46 -34.05
CA VAL A 84 18.78 9.55 -34.48
C VAL A 84 17.99 10.61 -35.27
N GLN A 85 16.87 10.24 -35.89
CA GLN A 85 15.98 11.16 -36.61
C GLN A 85 14.63 11.30 -35.90
N ILE A 86 14.29 12.53 -35.48
CA ILE A 86 13.03 12.86 -34.82
C ILE A 86 11.98 13.27 -35.86
N THR A 87 10.86 12.53 -35.89
CA THR A 87 9.71 12.76 -36.76
C THR A 87 8.50 13.26 -35.97
N PRO A 88 7.45 13.82 -36.62
CA PRO A 88 6.21 14.18 -35.95
C PRO A 88 5.57 13.03 -35.17
N GLU A 89 5.59 11.82 -35.73
CA GLU A 89 4.99 10.62 -35.13
C GLU A 89 5.75 10.23 -33.85
N TYR A 90 7.08 10.32 -33.88
CA TYR A 90 7.91 10.10 -32.70
C TYR A 90 7.58 11.09 -31.57
N LEU A 91 7.41 12.37 -31.91
CA LEU A 91 7.06 13.40 -30.93
C LEU A 91 5.69 13.14 -30.31
N ILE A 92 4.67 12.84 -31.12
CA ILE A 92 3.31 12.55 -30.66
C ILE A 92 3.32 11.33 -29.73
N GLU A 93 4.04 10.27 -30.10
CA GLU A 93 4.14 9.07 -29.27
C GLU A 93 4.91 9.33 -27.98
N THR A 94 5.98 10.13 -28.02
CA THR A 94 6.74 10.52 -26.83
C THR A 94 5.86 11.34 -25.88
N ARG A 95 5.10 12.32 -26.41
CA ARG A 95 4.14 13.11 -25.62
C ARG A 95 3.09 12.21 -24.95
N ARG A 96 2.57 11.22 -25.67
CA ARG A 96 1.62 10.23 -25.13
C ARG A 96 2.23 9.41 -24.00
N LYS A 97 3.49 8.95 -24.13
CA LYS A 97 4.20 8.22 -23.07
C LYS A 97 4.46 9.10 -21.85
N LEU A 98 4.94 10.33 -22.05
CA LEU A 98 5.19 11.29 -20.97
C LEU A 98 3.91 11.59 -20.17
N SER A 99 2.76 11.70 -20.84
CA SER A 99 1.47 11.96 -20.19
C SER A 99 0.95 10.83 -19.28
N GLN A 100 1.60 9.66 -19.27
CA GLN A 100 1.27 8.58 -18.34
C GLN A 100 1.89 8.79 -16.94
N ASP A 101 2.92 9.65 -16.84
CA ASP A 101 3.51 10.02 -15.56
C ASP A 101 2.61 11.04 -14.84
N ASP A 102 2.30 10.77 -13.57
CA ASP A 102 1.39 11.58 -12.75
C ASP A 102 2.05 12.84 -12.14
N VAL A 103 3.33 13.07 -12.42
CA VAL A 103 4.06 14.29 -12.07
C VAL A 103 4.24 15.19 -13.29
N TRP A 104 4.52 14.61 -14.45
CA TRP A 104 4.70 15.35 -15.70
C TRP A 104 3.43 16.10 -16.14
N ALA A 105 3.61 17.30 -16.67
CA ALA A 105 2.56 18.20 -17.17
C ALA A 105 2.97 18.83 -18.50
N TYR A 106 2.00 19.33 -19.28
CA TYR A 106 2.27 19.89 -20.61
C TYR A 106 3.18 21.11 -20.58
N SER A 107 3.19 21.88 -19.49
CA SER A 107 4.15 22.96 -19.27
C SER A 107 5.62 22.51 -19.37
N PHE A 108 5.93 21.24 -19.07
CA PHE A 108 7.29 20.70 -19.24
C PHE A 108 7.71 20.46 -20.69
N LEU A 109 6.81 20.68 -21.67
CA LEU A 109 7.17 20.72 -23.09
C LEU A 109 7.83 22.05 -23.51
N HIS A 110 7.87 23.06 -22.64
CA HIS A 110 8.38 24.38 -23.01
C HIS A 110 9.84 24.32 -23.50
N TYR A 111 10.72 23.65 -22.75
CA TYR A 111 12.07 23.31 -23.21
C TYR A 111 12.25 21.79 -23.33
N LEU A 112 12.85 21.33 -24.42
CA LEU A 112 13.13 19.91 -24.65
C LEU A 112 14.64 19.69 -24.81
N VAL A 113 15.16 18.70 -24.09
CA VAL A 113 16.54 18.22 -24.23
C VAL A 113 16.48 16.81 -24.80
N PHE A 114 16.95 16.62 -26.04
CA PHE A 114 17.05 15.29 -26.64
C PHE A 114 18.44 14.73 -26.40
N GLN A 115 18.53 13.64 -25.63
CA GLN A 115 19.77 12.91 -25.42
C GLN A 115 19.74 11.57 -26.21
N PRO A 116 20.70 11.28 -27.09
CA PRO A 116 20.76 10.01 -27.80
C PRO A 116 21.06 8.83 -26.86
N GLN A 117 20.64 7.63 -27.24
CA GLN A 117 20.87 6.41 -26.44
C GLN A 117 22.34 5.97 -26.38
N THR A 118 23.14 6.27 -27.40
CA THR A 118 24.56 5.90 -27.46
C THR A 118 25.44 7.14 -27.60
N SER A 119 26.62 7.09 -26.96
CA SER A 119 27.64 8.12 -27.14
C SER A 119 28.06 8.17 -28.61
N HIS A 120 28.16 9.39 -29.17
CA HIS A 120 28.58 9.71 -30.55
C HIS A 120 27.51 9.81 -31.64
N GLN A 121 26.22 9.67 -31.32
CA GLN A 121 25.14 10.01 -32.27
C GLN A 121 24.67 11.47 -32.09
N THR A 122 24.29 12.13 -33.19
CA THR A 122 23.66 13.47 -33.16
C THR A 122 22.19 13.34 -33.49
N VAL A 123 21.32 13.80 -32.61
CA VAL A 123 19.87 13.81 -32.85
C VAL A 123 19.54 14.87 -33.91
N GLN A 124 18.95 14.45 -35.02
CA GLN A 124 18.50 15.28 -36.13
C GLN A 124 16.98 15.46 -36.07
N ILE A 125 16.51 16.69 -36.10
CA ILE A 125 15.07 17.01 -36.08
C ILE A 125 14.62 17.30 -37.50
N SER A 126 13.67 16.51 -38.00
CA SER A 126 13.11 16.75 -39.34
C SER A 126 12.36 18.09 -39.41
N ALA A 127 12.32 18.72 -40.59
CA ALA A 127 11.56 19.97 -40.77
C ALA A 127 10.07 19.84 -40.42
N ALA A 128 9.49 18.64 -40.60
CA ALA A 128 8.12 18.36 -40.18
C ALA A 128 8.00 18.29 -38.66
N ALA A 129 8.93 17.64 -37.96
CA ALA A 129 8.96 17.61 -36.51
C ALA A 129 9.19 19.01 -35.90
N GLN A 130 10.03 19.82 -36.53
CA GLN A 130 10.25 21.22 -36.13
C GLN A 130 8.94 22.02 -36.15
N ARG A 131 8.12 21.87 -37.21
CA ARG A 131 6.78 22.48 -37.26
C ARG A 131 5.87 21.98 -36.14
N THR A 132 5.90 20.69 -35.83
CA THR A 132 5.13 20.14 -34.69
C THR A 132 5.55 20.79 -33.37
N LEU A 133 6.84 20.93 -33.11
CA LEU A 133 7.37 21.60 -31.92
C LEU A 133 6.94 23.08 -31.85
N GLU A 134 6.96 23.80 -32.98
CA GLU A 134 6.45 25.17 -33.07
C GLU A 134 4.96 25.25 -32.74
N THR A 135 4.14 24.29 -33.18
CA THR A 135 2.71 24.25 -32.81
C THR A 135 2.49 24.07 -31.30
N TRP A 136 3.42 23.37 -30.64
CA TRP A 136 3.44 23.20 -29.19
C TRP A 136 4.11 24.37 -28.46
N GLY A 137 4.71 25.33 -29.16
CA GLY A 137 5.50 26.40 -28.52
C GLY A 137 6.77 25.89 -27.81
N SER A 138 7.24 24.69 -28.16
CA SER A 138 8.42 24.06 -27.58
C SER A 138 9.72 24.61 -28.18
N GLN A 139 10.74 24.76 -27.34
CA GLN A 139 12.11 25.09 -27.75
C GLN A 139 13.05 23.93 -27.47
N VAL A 140 13.89 23.58 -28.44
CA VAL A 140 14.87 22.50 -28.27
C VAL A 140 16.21 23.07 -27.81
N LEU A 141 16.69 22.57 -26.67
CA LEU A 141 18.02 22.85 -26.15
C LEU A 141 18.95 21.72 -26.67
N SER A 142 19.83 22.07 -27.61
CA SER A 142 20.68 21.09 -28.32
C SER A 142 21.65 20.37 -27.40
N ALA A 143 21.63 19.03 -27.40
CA ALA A 143 22.68 18.20 -26.82
C ALA A 143 23.59 17.67 -27.95
N ASP A 144 24.56 18.48 -28.38
CA ASP A 144 25.72 17.93 -29.08
C ASP A 144 26.47 17.03 -28.09
N ASN A 145 26.58 15.77 -28.48
CA ASN A 145 26.99 14.63 -27.66
C ASN A 145 28.51 14.61 -27.34
N SER A 146 29.21 15.72 -27.56
CA SER A 146 30.65 15.79 -27.31
C SER A 146 30.99 15.94 -25.82
N GLU A 147 30.03 16.30 -24.95
CA GLU A 147 30.31 16.68 -23.55
C GLU A 147 29.19 16.39 -22.52
N THR A 148 28.15 15.60 -22.80
CA THR A 148 27.05 15.38 -21.84
C THR A 148 27.28 14.19 -20.91
N GLN A 149 27.16 14.39 -19.59
CA GLN A 149 26.85 13.30 -18.65
C GLN A 149 25.55 12.60 -19.07
N ASP A 150 25.42 11.29 -18.81
CA ASP A 150 24.18 10.55 -19.08
C ASP A 150 23.05 11.08 -18.17
N LEU A 151 22.17 11.92 -18.72
CA LEU A 151 21.04 12.50 -18.01
C LEU A 151 19.88 11.51 -17.94
N GLN A 152 19.23 11.46 -16.78
CA GLN A 152 18.00 10.70 -16.62
C GLN A 152 16.84 11.39 -17.36
N PRO A 153 15.95 10.64 -18.01
CA PRO A 153 14.77 11.21 -18.63
C PRO A 153 13.78 11.72 -17.58
N GLY A 154 12.91 12.66 -17.98
CA GLY A 154 11.82 13.14 -17.12
C GLY A 154 11.67 14.66 -17.11
N PRO A 155 10.72 15.18 -16.31
CA PRO A 155 10.49 16.61 -16.14
C PRO A 155 11.60 17.21 -15.27
N TYR A 156 12.04 18.42 -15.56
CA TYR A 156 13.03 19.16 -14.78
C TYR A 156 12.66 20.65 -14.77
N PHE A 157 13.26 21.38 -13.84
CA PHE A 157 13.37 22.82 -13.97
C PHE A 157 14.79 23.16 -14.44
N CYS A 158 14.89 23.75 -15.62
CA CYS A 158 16.14 24.24 -16.18
C CYS A 158 16.42 25.63 -15.60
N ASN A 159 17.62 25.87 -15.06
CA ASN A 159 18.01 27.18 -14.55
C ASN A 159 19.50 27.44 -14.80
N ALA A 160 19.83 28.45 -15.60
CA ALA A 160 21.21 28.89 -15.87
C ALA A 160 22.16 27.73 -16.26
N GLY A 161 21.68 26.84 -17.15
CA GLY A 161 22.44 25.68 -17.61
C GLY A 161 22.57 24.55 -16.58
N ARG A 162 21.66 24.49 -15.59
CA ARG A 162 21.52 23.36 -14.66
C ARG A 162 20.12 22.76 -14.68
N LEU A 163 20.03 21.44 -14.50
CA LEU A 163 18.77 20.73 -14.27
C LEU A 163 18.50 20.54 -12.79
N HIS A 164 17.24 20.74 -12.41
CA HIS A 164 16.73 20.48 -11.07
C HIS A 164 15.55 19.52 -11.14
N LYS A 165 15.58 18.46 -10.33
CA LYS A 165 14.44 17.53 -10.25
C LYS A 165 13.24 18.28 -9.68
N VAL A 166 12.06 17.89 -10.15
CA VAL A 166 10.79 18.43 -9.70
C VAL A 166 9.98 17.36 -8.99
N TYR A 167 9.27 17.79 -7.97
CA TYR A 167 8.40 16.95 -7.17
C TYR A 167 7.02 17.58 -7.21
N ARG A 168 6.00 16.85 -7.67
CA ARG A 168 4.63 17.35 -7.57
C ARG A 168 4.20 17.33 -6.12
N LEU A 169 3.59 18.41 -5.66
CA LEU A 169 3.17 18.59 -4.28
C LEU A 169 1.69 18.21 -4.14
N TYR A 170 1.40 17.31 -3.20
CA TYR A 170 0.05 16.85 -2.90
C TYR A 170 -0.30 17.08 -1.43
N PRO A 171 -1.52 17.54 -1.11
CA PRO A 171 -2.00 17.58 0.26
C PRO A 171 -2.25 16.16 0.80
N ASP A 172 -1.90 15.91 2.06
CA ASP A 172 -2.25 14.69 2.81
C ASP A 172 -3.69 14.77 3.32
N THR A 173 -4.65 14.61 2.42
CA THR A 173 -6.10 14.70 2.68
C THR A 173 -6.62 13.66 3.67
N ALA A 174 -6.02 12.47 3.72
CA ALA A 174 -6.32 11.41 4.69
C ALA A 174 -5.67 11.64 6.06
N GLY A 175 -4.75 12.61 6.18
CA GLY A 175 -3.94 12.79 7.39
C GLY A 175 -3.17 11.52 7.76
N ALA A 176 -2.66 10.78 6.77
CA ALA A 176 -1.99 9.50 6.94
C ALA A 176 -0.50 9.63 7.28
N PHE A 177 0.13 10.75 6.92
CA PHE A 177 1.55 10.99 7.11
C PHE A 177 1.83 11.68 8.45
N ILE A 178 2.97 11.33 9.03
CA ILE A 178 3.56 12.06 10.17
C ILE A 178 4.66 13.02 9.69
N SER A 179 5.31 12.69 8.56
CA SER A 179 6.32 13.52 7.91
C SER A 179 6.40 13.15 6.42
N ALA A 180 6.51 14.12 5.53
CA ALA A 180 6.92 13.89 4.15
C ALA A 180 8.45 13.92 4.04
N THR A 181 9.00 13.17 3.09
CA THR A 181 10.43 13.13 2.85
C THR A 181 10.77 13.44 1.41
N ILE A 182 11.99 13.93 1.20
CA ILE A 182 12.61 14.08 -0.10
C ILE A 182 14.00 13.44 -0.08
N GLN A 183 14.33 12.74 -1.15
CA GLN A 183 15.64 12.10 -1.31
C GLN A 183 16.72 13.17 -1.49
N SER A 184 17.88 12.95 -0.86
CA SER A 184 19.07 13.78 -1.07
C SER A 184 19.51 13.70 -2.53
N PRO A 185 19.80 14.84 -3.19
CA PRO A 185 20.29 14.82 -4.57
C PRO A 185 21.64 14.11 -4.76
N ASN A 186 22.39 13.88 -3.67
CA ASN A 186 23.76 13.34 -3.72
C ASN A 186 23.91 11.96 -3.07
N ASP A 187 22.87 11.45 -2.41
CA ASP A 187 22.90 10.16 -1.74
C ASP A 187 21.52 9.50 -1.83
N PRO A 188 21.38 8.39 -2.58
CA PRO A 188 20.09 7.73 -2.77
C PRO A 188 19.51 7.10 -1.49
N TYR A 189 20.31 6.96 -0.43
CA TYR A 189 19.89 6.39 0.85
C TYR A 189 19.59 7.46 1.92
N LEU A 190 19.94 8.72 1.67
CA LEU A 190 19.69 9.82 2.60
C LEU A 190 18.41 10.55 2.24
N TYR A 191 17.55 10.77 3.24
CA TYR A 191 16.28 11.47 3.08
C TYR A 191 16.18 12.61 4.10
N HIS A 192 15.58 13.72 3.67
CA HIS A 192 15.31 14.89 4.49
C HIS A 192 13.81 15.11 4.63
N SER A 193 13.38 15.65 5.77
CA SER A 193 11.99 16.09 5.93
C SER A 193 11.66 17.21 4.94
N LEU A 194 10.53 17.08 4.25
CA LEU A 194 10.02 18.11 3.35
C LEU A 194 9.11 19.06 4.13
N ASN A 195 9.60 20.25 4.44
CA ASN A 195 8.88 21.26 5.22
C ASN A 195 8.29 22.34 4.30
N ILE A 196 7.31 21.95 3.48
CA ILE A 196 6.60 22.83 2.55
C ILE A 196 5.11 22.70 2.81
N SER A 197 4.37 23.79 2.64
CA SER A 197 2.91 23.78 2.68
C SER A 197 2.37 24.31 1.36
N VAL A 198 1.50 23.53 0.72
CA VAL A 198 0.66 23.99 -0.38
C VAL A 198 -0.74 24.15 0.14
N PHE A 199 -1.27 25.36 0.01
CA PHE A 199 -2.64 25.67 0.37
C PHE A 199 -3.59 25.16 -0.70
N THR A 200 -4.61 24.42 -0.28
CA THR A 200 -5.80 24.15 -1.10
C THR A 200 -7.01 24.68 -0.35
N GLN A 201 -8.05 25.10 -1.08
CA GLN A 201 -9.27 25.63 -0.44
C GLN A 201 -9.96 24.55 0.41
N GLU A 202 -9.91 23.29 -0.02
CA GLU A 202 -10.54 22.16 0.67
C GLU A 202 -9.71 21.64 1.86
N HIS A 203 -8.37 21.74 1.78
CA HIS A 203 -7.46 21.23 2.79
C HIS A 203 -6.37 22.26 3.15
N PRO A 204 -6.72 23.34 3.87
CA PRO A 204 -5.81 24.46 4.14
C PRO A 204 -4.74 24.18 5.21
N SER A 205 -4.80 23.03 5.91
CA SER A 205 -3.93 22.72 7.05
C SER A 205 -3.34 21.31 7.02
N THR A 206 -3.29 20.69 5.85
CA THR A 206 -2.72 19.34 5.68
C THR A 206 -1.22 19.40 5.42
N LEU A 207 -0.51 18.36 5.84
CA LEU A 207 0.87 18.11 5.44
C LEU A 207 0.95 18.01 3.90
N THR A 208 2.05 18.46 3.31
CA THR A 208 2.27 18.34 1.86
C THR A 208 3.33 17.29 1.55
N VAL A 209 3.01 16.36 0.65
CA VAL A 209 3.91 15.29 0.20
C VAL A 209 4.50 15.64 -1.16
N GLY A 210 5.83 15.56 -1.28
CA GLY A 210 6.55 15.74 -2.53
C GLY A 210 6.74 14.43 -3.26
N VAL A 211 6.18 14.33 -4.46
CA VAL A 211 6.13 13.10 -5.25
C VAL A 211 7.05 13.23 -6.47
N PRO A 212 8.12 12.42 -6.59
CA PRO A 212 9.04 12.47 -7.72
C PRO A 212 8.45 11.80 -8.97
N SER A 213 8.80 12.29 -10.16
CA SER A 213 8.41 11.65 -11.42
C SER A 213 8.95 10.22 -11.53
N ARG A 214 8.14 9.29 -12.04
CA ARG A 214 8.58 7.91 -12.30
C ARG A 214 9.57 7.83 -13.45
N LEU A 215 9.55 8.83 -14.34
CA LEU A 215 10.40 8.91 -15.52
C LEU A 215 11.90 9.00 -15.18
N TYR A 216 12.27 9.46 -13.98
CA TYR A 216 13.66 9.48 -13.53
C TYR A 216 14.27 8.08 -13.32
N PHE A 217 13.44 7.04 -13.36
CA PHE A 217 13.80 5.70 -12.98
C PHE A 217 13.47 4.72 -14.10
N THR A 218 14.29 3.69 -14.25
CA THR A 218 14.06 2.59 -15.18
C THR A 218 14.18 1.28 -14.39
N PRO A 219 13.08 0.51 -14.26
CA PRO A 219 13.15 -0.82 -13.65
C PRO A 219 14.16 -1.71 -14.37
N THR A 220 15.00 -2.40 -13.59
CA THR A 220 15.91 -3.44 -14.08
C THR A 220 15.69 -4.72 -13.29
N LYS A 221 16.39 -5.81 -13.67
CA LYS A 221 16.34 -7.06 -12.90
C LYS A 221 16.88 -6.87 -11.48
N GLU A 222 17.91 -6.03 -11.31
CA GLU A 222 18.57 -5.73 -10.04
C GLU A 222 17.79 -4.70 -9.22
N LYS A 223 17.09 -3.77 -9.90
CA LYS A 223 16.23 -2.75 -9.28
C LYS A 223 14.79 -2.86 -9.77
N PRO A 224 14.09 -3.95 -9.42
CA PRO A 224 12.72 -4.17 -9.89
C PRO A 224 11.72 -3.15 -9.32
N LEU A 225 12.08 -2.45 -8.24
CA LEU A 225 11.23 -1.44 -7.59
C LEU A 225 11.57 0.00 -8.06
N ALA A 226 12.46 0.18 -9.04
CA ALA A 226 12.85 1.51 -9.50
C ALA A 226 11.62 2.30 -9.98
N GLY A 227 11.40 3.48 -9.39
CA GLY A 227 10.26 4.34 -9.72
C GLY A 227 9.01 4.06 -8.87
N LEU A 228 8.99 2.99 -8.08
CA LEU A 228 7.93 2.77 -7.09
C LEU A 228 8.14 3.65 -5.88
N ARG A 229 7.10 4.39 -5.52
CA ARG A 229 7.08 5.30 -4.38
C ARG A 229 6.49 4.60 -3.17
N ILE A 230 7.20 4.69 -2.05
CA ILE A 230 6.87 3.97 -0.83
C ILE A 230 6.76 4.91 0.36
N ALA A 231 5.91 4.54 1.31
CA ALA A 231 5.79 5.23 2.59
C ALA A 231 5.99 4.23 3.75
N VAL A 232 6.65 4.68 4.81
CA VAL A 232 7.16 3.80 5.87
C VAL A 232 6.37 4.00 7.17
N LYS A 233 5.82 2.93 7.76
CA LYS A 233 5.16 3.00 9.08
C LYS A 233 6.13 3.50 10.17
N ASP A 234 5.68 4.46 10.97
CA ASP A 234 6.43 4.98 12.13
C ASP A 234 5.90 4.35 13.42
N THR A 235 6.54 3.30 13.94
CA THR A 235 6.08 2.59 15.16
C THR A 235 6.37 3.34 16.47
N GLN A 236 6.94 4.54 16.39
CA GLN A 236 7.30 5.38 17.53
C GLN A 236 6.18 6.37 17.89
N ASP A 237 6.26 6.89 19.11
CA ASP A 237 5.38 7.91 19.64
C ASP A 237 6.10 9.29 19.67
N ARG A 238 5.39 10.37 20.01
CA ARG A 238 5.98 11.73 20.07
C ARG A 238 7.11 11.83 21.10
N ALA A 239 6.94 11.17 22.24
CA ALA A 239 7.88 11.23 23.35
C ALA A 239 9.19 10.51 23.04
N TYR A 240 9.11 9.37 22.36
CA TYR A 240 10.21 8.55 21.87
C TYR A 240 11.04 9.32 20.85
N ALA A 241 10.39 9.94 19.87
CA ALA A 241 11.06 10.79 18.89
C ALA A 241 11.80 11.97 19.56
N ARG A 242 11.20 12.58 20.59
CA ARG A 242 11.81 13.67 21.35
C ARG A 242 13.03 13.22 22.16
N LEU A 243 13.00 12.02 22.73
CA LEU A 243 14.08 11.48 23.56
C LEU A 243 15.27 11.01 22.72
N TYR A 244 15.02 10.25 21.66
CA TYR A 244 16.08 9.56 20.91
C TYR A 244 16.49 10.26 19.61
N GLY A 245 15.67 11.17 19.07
CA GLY A 245 15.94 11.87 17.82
C GLY A 245 15.99 10.94 16.59
N PRO A 246 16.47 11.46 15.45
CA PRO A 246 16.61 10.70 14.21
C PRO A 246 17.58 9.52 14.34
N ARG A 247 17.26 8.41 13.68
CA ARG A 247 18.17 7.26 13.54
C ARG A 247 19.08 7.46 12.33
N ASP A 248 20.32 6.97 12.43
CA ASP A 248 21.36 7.07 11.40
C ASP A 248 21.33 5.91 10.38
N LYS A 249 20.52 4.88 10.64
CA LYS A 249 20.41 3.68 9.81
C LYS A 249 18.96 3.30 9.57
N SER A 250 18.67 2.89 8.34
CA SER A 250 17.40 2.28 7.95
C SER A 250 17.20 0.93 8.61
N ALA A 251 15.95 0.59 8.93
CA ALA A 251 15.58 -0.78 9.29
C ALA A 251 15.83 -1.73 8.11
N THR A 252 16.14 -3.01 8.38
CA THR A 252 16.54 -4.00 7.36
C THR A 252 15.54 -4.07 6.19
N GLY A 253 14.23 -4.13 6.48
CA GLY A 253 13.20 -4.15 5.45
C GLY A 253 13.16 -2.89 4.58
N VAL A 254 13.32 -1.72 5.19
CA VAL A 254 13.39 -0.45 4.44
C VAL A 254 14.65 -0.41 3.58
N GLN A 255 15.80 -0.83 4.11
CA GLN A 255 17.05 -0.86 3.37
C GLN A 255 16.95 -1.79 2.16
N ARG A 256 16.37 -2.99 2.30
CA ARG A 256 16.17 -3.91 1.16
C ARG A 256 15.31 -3.30 0.06
N LEU A 257 14.27 -2.55 0.40
CA LEU A 257 13.43 -1.86 -0.59
C LEU A 257 14.24 -0.77 -1.32
N LEU A 258 15.03 0.02 -0.59
CA LEU A 258 15.90 1.06 -1.16
C LEU A 258 16.97 0.47 -2.09
N ASP A 259 17.62 -0.62 -1.68
CA ASP A 259 18.65 -1.30 -2.46
C ASP A 259 18.10 -1.78 -3.83
N HIS A 260 16.83 -2.16 -3.87
CA HIS A 260 16.11 -2.60 -5.08
C HIS A 260 15.37 -1.46 -5.81
N GLY A 261 15.65 -0.20 -5.46
CA GLY A 261 15.25 0.98 -6.23
C GLY A 261 13.97 1.69 -5.78
N ALA A 262 13.34 1.27 -4.68
CA ALA A 262 12.16 1.95 -4.15
C ALA A 262 12.51 3.36 -3.60
N ILE A 263 11.54 4.27 -3.62
CA ILE A 263 11.76 5.68 -3.24
C ILE A 263 10.87 6.04 -2.05
N VAL A 264 11.46 6.44 -0.93
CA VAL A 264 10.70 6.82 0.27
C VAL A 264 10.19 8.26 0.16
N ILE A 265 8.87 8.45 0.22
CA ILE A 265 8.23 9.77 0.13
C ILE A 265 7.62 10.26 1.45
N GLY A 266 7.64 9.42 2.49
CA GLY A 266 7.29 9.88 3.83
C GLY A 266 7.19 8.76 4.86
N LYS A 267 6.94 9.18 6.10
CA LYS A 267 6.61 8.32 7.22
C LYS A 267 5.11 8.39 7.52
N LEU A 268 4.54 7.27 7.90
CA LEU A 268 3.10 7.06 8.10
C LEU A 268 2.77 6.92 9.58
N LYS A 269 1.60 7.42 9.96
CA LYS A 269 1.08 7.29 11.33
C LYS A 269 0.86 5.82 11.69
N SER A 270 1.29 5.45 12.88
CA SER A 270 0.93 4.24 13.59
C SER A 270 0.32 4.63 14.94
N THR A 271 -0.36 3.68 15.57
CA THR A 271 -0.62 3.74 17.01
C THR A 271 0.68 3.58 17.79
N GLN A 272 0.72 4.07 19.03
CA GLN A 272 1.93 4.10 19.85
C GLN A 272 2.49 2.68 20.06
N PHE A 273 3.77 2.49 19.72
CA PHE A 273 4.50 1.21 19.89
C PHE A 273 3.81 -0.01 19.24
N GLY A 274 2.95 0.22 18.26
CA GLY A 274 2.24 -0.86 17.56
C GLY A 274 1.03 -1.44 18.30
N GLU A 275 0.59 -0.81 19.39
CA GLU A 275 -0.59 -1.23 20.18
C GLU A 275 -1.93 -1.05 19.48
N SER A 276 -3.00 -1.58 20.07
CA SER A 276 -4.33 -1.28 19.56
C SER A 276 -4.76 0.11 20.02
N GLU A 277 -5.28 0.92 19.10
CA GLU A 277 -5.98 2.17 19.43
C GLU A 277 -7.23 2.27 18.57
N TRP A 278 -8.34 2.62 19.20
CA TRP A 278 -9.58 2.92 18.50
C TRP A 278 -9.77 4.43 18.38
N ALA A 279 -10.05 4.86 17.16
CA ALA A 279 -10.56 6.22 16.98
C ALA A 279 -11.91 6.37 17.70
N THR A 280 -12.27 7.52 18.24
CA THR A 280 -11.44 8.75 18.32
C THR A 280 -10.65 8.87 19.63
N GLY A 281 -11.03 8.12 20.67
CA GLY A 281 -10.61 8.40 22.05
C GLY A 281 -9.19 8.00 22.41
N ASP A 282 -8.66 6.95 21.79
CA ASP A 282 -7.34 6.40 22.16
C ASP A 282 -6.17 7.12 21.49
N TRP A 283 -6.44 7.83 20.40
CA TRP A 283 -5.47 8.52 19.57
C TRP A 283 -5.04 9.85 20.21
N VAL A 284 -4.21 9.77 21.25
CA VAL A 284 -3.76 10.92 22.06
C VAL A 284 -2.54 11.63 21.49
N ASP A 285 -1.73 10.92 20.69
CA ASP A 285 -0.47 11.44 20.15
C ASP A 285 -0.69 12.25 18.86
N TYR A 286 -1.48 11.67 17.96
CA TYR A 286 -1.91 12.22 16.69
C TYR A 286 -3.37 11.89 16.48
N HIS A 287 -4.09 12.65 15.66
CA HIS A 287 -5.39 12.20 15.20
C HIS A 287 -5.26 11.00 14.25
N ALA A 288 -6.13 10.00 14.46
CA ALA A 288 -6.27 8.84 13.60
C ALA A 288 -6.48 9.26 12.13
N PRO A 289 -5.81 8.59 11.17
CA PRO A 289 -6.01 8.87 9.76
C PRO A 289 -7.44 8.57 9.31
N TRP A 290 -7.84 9.13 8.18
CA TRP A 290 -9.16 8.91 7.58
C TRP A 290 -9.11 7.72 6.63
N ASN A 291 -10.01 6.76 6.84
CA ASN A 291 -10.23 5.67 5.90
C ASN A 291 -11.06 6.23 4.73
N PRO A 292 -10.56 6.27 3.49
CA PRO A 292 -11.27 6.89 2.38
C PRO A 292 -12.49 6.09 1.89
N ARG A 293 -12.69 4.86 2.39
CA ARG A 293 -13.80 3.99 1.96
C ARG A 293 -15.14 4.52 2.45
N ALA A 294 -16.20 4.17 1.71
CA ALA A 294 -17.57 4.54 2.02
C ALA A 294 -17.74 6.07 2.20
N ASP A 295 -18.13 6.48 3.41
CA ASP A 295 -18.38 7.86 3.76
C ASP A 295 -17.16 8.60 4.31
N GLY A 296 -16.00 7.93 4.44
CA GLY A 296 -14.82 8.49 5.08
C GLY A 296 -14.79 8.33 6.60
N TYR A 297 -15.89 7.88 7.23
CA TYR A 297 -16.06 7.87 8.69
C TYR A 297 -15.90 6.48 9.31
N GLN A 298 -15.29 5.56 8.59
CA GLN A 298 -14.93 4.25 9.11
C GLN A 298 -13.63 4.31 9.90
N THR A 299 -13.44 3.36 10.82
CA THR A 299 -12.17 3.16 11.49
C THR A 299 -11.05 2.89 10.46
N PRO A 300 -9.84 3.42 10.68
CA PRO A 300 -8.66 3.03 9.91
C PRO A 300 -8.02 1.73 10.43
N SER A 301 -8.61 1.08 11.44
CA SER A 301 -8.02 -0.06 12.15
C SER A 301 -6.63 0.26 12.71
N ALA A 302 -5.94 -0.71 13.28
CA ALA A 302 -4.65 -0.54 13.95
C ALA A 302 -3.76 -1.78 13.79
N SER A 303 -2.44 -1.68 14.00
CA SER A 303 -1.68 -0.45 14.27
C SER A 303 -1.15 0.26 13.03
N SER A 304 -1.14 -0.39 11.86
CA SER A 304 -0.65 0.22 10.60
C SER A 304 -1.71 1.10 9.92
N SER A 305 -2.34 1.99 10.69
CA SER A 305 -3.50 2.78 10.28
C SER A 305 -3.18 3.73 9.13
N GLY A 306 -2.04 4.44 9.21
CA GLY A 306 -1.58 5.33 8.14
C GLY A 306 -1.21 4.57 6.87
N SER A 307 -0.67 3.36 6.99
CA SER A 307 -0.31 2.49 5.85
C SER A 307 -1.53 2.11 5.02
N GLY A 308 -2.59 1.62 5.66
CA GLY A 308 -3.85 1.32 4.98
C GLY A 308 -4.50 2.57 4.37
N ALA A 309 -4.60 3.65 5.16
CA ALA A 309 -5.24 4.89 4.72
C ALA A 309 -4.52 5.53 3.52
N ALA A 310 -3.19 5.61 3.55
CA ALA A 310 -2.41 6.22 2.48
C ALA A 310 -2.53 5.47 1.15
N VAL A 311 -2.37 4.14 1.17
CA VAL A 311 -2.43 3.32 -0.05
C VAL A 311 -3.84 3.34 -0.65
N ALA A 312 -4.88 3.33 0.19
CA ALA A 312 -6.26 3.42 -0.26
C ALA A 312 -6.67 4.82 -0.75
N THR A 313 -5.95 5.89 -0.37
CA THR A 313 -6.30 7.27 -0.75
C THR A 313 -5.52 7.75 -1.98
N TYR A 314 -4.23 7.46 -2.03
CA TYR A 314 -3.30 8.18 -2.90
C TYR A 314 -2.82 7.36 -4.09
N GLY A 315 -3.38 7.62 -5.28
CA GLY A 315 -3.00 6.96 -6.53
C GLY A 315 -1.51 7.07 -6.89
N TRP A 316 -0.84 8.10 -6.37
CA TRP A 316 0.60 8.32 -6.58
C TRP A 316 1.51 7.51 -5.65
N LEU A 317 0.97 6.85 -4.62
CA LEU A 317 1.70 5.95 -3.71
C LEU A 317 1.50 4.50 -4.16
N ASP A 318 2.58 3.74 -4.31
CA ASP A 318 2.55 2.39 -4.89
C ASP A 318 2.52 1.30 -3.80
N LEU A 319 3.30 1.45 -2.73
CA LEU A 319 3.24 0.57 -1.57
C LEU A 319 3.49 1.30 -0.25
N SER A 320 3.05 0.70 0.85
CA SER A 320 3.49 1.13 2.18
C SER A 320 3.95 -0.06 3.02
N THR A 321 4.81 0.22 4.00
CA THR A 321 5.27 -0.79 4.95
C THR A 321 4.36 -0.84 6.17
N GLY A 322 4.39 -1.96 6.88
CA GLY A 322 3.74 -2.14 8.16
C GLY A 322 4.46 -3.16 9.02
N THR A 323 3.92 -3.35 10.23
CA THR A 323 4.35 -4.42 11.13
C THR A 323 3.14 -5.20 11.58
N ASP A 324 3.24 -6.53 11.65
CA ASP A 324 2.16 -7.41 12.11
C ASP A 324 2.66 -8.28 13.27
N CYS A 325 2.16 -7.99 14.47
CA CYS A 325 2.36 -8.81 15.66
C CYS A 325 1.16 -9.74 15.87
N SER A 326 -0.05 -9.18 15.89
CA SER A 326 -1.31 -9.87 16.14
C SER A 326 -2.38 -9.64 15.05
N GLY A 327 -2.05 -8.95 13.96
CA GLY A 327 -3.03 -8.55 12.93
C GLY A 327 -2.81 -7.14 12.37
N SER A 328 -1.77 -6.43 12.83
CA SER A 328 -1.56 -5.02 12.53
C SER A 328 -1.27 -4.67 11.07
N VAL A 329 -1.01 -5.64 10.20
CA VAL A 329 -1.03 -5.47 8.73
C VAL A 329 -2.36 -5.95 8.16
N ARG A 330 -2.79 -7.13 8.60
CA ARG A 330 -3.93 -7.81 8.02
C ARG A 330 -5.27 -7.10 8.28
N ALA A 331 -5.50 -6.60 9.49
CA ALA A 331 -6.74 -5.90 9.84
C ALA A 331 -6.88 -4.56 9.09
N PRO A 332 -5.87 -3.66 9.06
CA PRO A 332 -5.94 -2.46 8.22
C PRO A 332 -6.06 -2.76 6.74
N ALA A 333 -5.45 -3.84 6.23
CA ALA A 333 -5.56 -4.20 4.81
C ALA A 333 -6.99 -4.61 4.46
N ALA A 334 -7.61 -5.45 5.30
CA ALA A 334 -8.97 -5.94 5.09
C ALA A 334 -9.99 -4.80 5.01
N ILE A 335 -10.01 -3.90 6.00
CA ILE A 335 -11.00 -2.81 6.08
C ILE A 335 -10.78 -1.68 5.07
N HIS A 336 -9.55 -1.51 4.56
CA HIS A 336 -9.26 -0.59 3.46
C HIS A 336 -9.41 -1.27 2.09
N GLY A 337 -9.68 -2.57 2.04
CA GLY A 337 -9.79 -3.34 0.81
C GLY A 337 -8.50 -3.31 0.01
N LEU A 338 -7.39 -3.68 0.63
CA LEU A 338 -6.04 -3.69 0.05
C LEU A 338 -5.43 -5.09 0.05
N PHE A 339 -4.45 -5.28 -0.83
CA PHE A 339 -3.60 -6.47 -0.82
C PHE A 339 -2.47 -6.28 0.19
N ALA A 340 -2.24 -7.25 1.07
CA ALA A 340 -1.18 -7.18 2.05
C ALA A 340 -0.69 -8.55 2.49
N ILE A 341 0.52 -8.62 3.05
CA ILE A 341 1.11 -9.85 3.57
C ILE A 341 1.63 -9.65 5.00
N ARG A 342 1.21 -10.54 5.90
CA ARG A 342 2.01 -10.92 7.07
C ARG A 342 2.95 -12.03 6.61
N PRO A 343 4.27 -11.82 6.53
CA PRO A 343 5.16 -12.90 6.14
C PRO A 343 5.33 -13.90 7.29
N SER A 344 5.99 -15.01 7.02
CA SER A 344 6.47 -15.95 8.03
C SER A 344 7.27 -15.23 9.10
N THR A 345 7.16 -15.68 10.34
CA THR A 345 8.08 -15.23 11.40
C THR A 345 9.51 -15.53 10.96
N ASP A 346 10.40 -14.53 11.07
CA ASP A 346 11.81 -14.56 10.65
C ASP A 346 12.10 -14.53 9.13
N ALA A 347 11.09 -14.34 8.27
CA ALA A 347 11.32 -14.15 6.83
C ALA A 347 12.27 -12.99 6.51
N ILE A 348 12.28 -11.98 7.38
CA ILE A 348 13.22 -10.86 7.38
C ILE A 348 13.52 -10.44 8.82
N ASP A 349 14.76 -10.03 9.07
CA ASP A 349 15.16 -9.47 10.36
C ASP A 349 14.48 -8.11 10.61
N ASN A 350 13.88 -7.93 11.78
CA ASN A 350 13.24 -6.68 12.20
C ASN A 350 14.23 -5.66 12.79
N LYS A 351 15.54 -5.87 12.67
CA LYS A 351 16.54 -4.90 13.11
C LYS A 351 16.25 -3.48 12.61
N GLY A 352 16.23 -2.54 13.56
CA GLY A 352 15.90 -1.12 13.33
C GLY A 352 14.41 -0.79 13.46
N VAL A 353 13.54 -1.78 13.65
CA VAL A 353 12.13 -1.59 14.04
C VAL A 353 12.04 -1.59 15.56
N ILE A 354 11.22 -0.71 16.14
CA ILE A 354 10.90 -0.76 17.58
C ILE A 354 10.04 -2.00 17.82
N PRO A 355 10.50 -2.96 18.65
CA PRO A 355 9.80 -4.22 18.82
C PRO A 355 8.57 -4.05 19.73
N PHE A 356 7.46 -4.66 19.32
CA PHE A 356 6.36 -5.02 20.21
C PHE A 356 6.63 -6.39 20.85
N SER A 357 7.04 -7.36 20.04
CA SER A 357 7.44 -8.70 20.48
C SER A 357 8.50 -9.28 19.56
N ASN A 358 9.57 -9.78 20.16
CA ASN A 358 10.66 -10.42 19.43
C ASN A 358 10.22 -11.75 18.78
N HIS A 359 9.11 -12.33 19.23
CA HIS A 359 8.62 -13.63 18.78
C HIS A 359 7.56 -13.58 17.68
N PHE A 360 6.84 -12.45 17.58
CA PHE A 360 5.66 -12.36 16.71
C PHE A 360 5.74 -11.26 15.65
N ASP A 361 6.60 -10.27 15.85
CA ASP A 361 6.70 -9.15 14.92
C ASP A 361 7.18 -9.60 13.54
N THR A 362 6.51 -9.09 12.52
CA THR A 362 6.86 -9.34 11.12
C THR A 362 6.77 -8.04 10.33
N PHE A 363 7.65 -7.87 9.34
CA PHE A 363 7.67 -6.71 8.44
C PHE A 363 6.76 -6.96 7.24
N GLY A 364 5.55 -6.41 7.26
CA GLY A 364 4.56 -6.57 6.19
C GLY A 364 4.52 -5.37 5.23
N ILE A 365 3.78 -5.54 4.14
CA ILE A 365 3.57 -4.49 3.12
C ILE A 365 2.11 -4.44 2.66
N PHE A 366 1.68 -3.27 2.19
CA PHE A 366 0.37 -2.99 1.63
C PHE A 366 0.50 -2.47 0.20
N THR A 367 -0.39 -2.91 -0.67
CA THR A 367 -0.43 -2.52 -2.10
C THR A 367 -1.88 -2.46 -2.58
N ARG A 368 -2.08 -1.85 -3.75
CA ARG A 368 -3.38 -1.87 -4.45
C ARG A 368 -3.52 -2.99 -5.46
N ASP A 369 -2.46 -3.73 -5.74
CA ASP A 369 -2.45 -4.80 -6.73
C ASP A 369 -1.50 -5.92 -6.33
N ILE A 370 -1.87 -7.14 -6.74
CA ILE A 370 -1.14 -8.35 -6.38
C ILE A 370 0.24 -8.40 -7.07
N GLU A 371 0.43 -7.74 -8.22
CA GLU A 371 1.70 -7.69 -8.94
C GLU A 371 2.77 -6.91 -8.18
N THR A 372 2.42 -5.73 -7.65
CA THR A 372 3.29 -4.93 -6.78
C THR A 372 3.59 -5.69 -5.49
N LEU A 373 2.57 -6.35 -4.91
CA LEU A 373 2.78 -7.18 -3.71
C LEU A 373 3.79 -8.29 -3.99
N THR A 374 3.64 -9.02 -5.09
CA THR A 374 4.49 -10.14 -5.49
C THR A 374 5.91 -9.66 -5.76
N THR A 375 6.08 -8.57 -6.50
CA THR A 375 7.39 -8.00 -6.84
C THR A 375 8.12 -7.54 -5.57
N ALA A 376 7.47 -6.76 -4.70
CA ALA A 376 8.06 -6.29 -3.45
C ALA A 376 8.35 -7.44 -2.46
N SER A 377 7.49 -8.46 -2.41
CA SER A 377 7.70 -9.66 -1.58
C SER A 377 8.91 -10.47 -2.03
N SER A 378 9.16 -10.56 -3.34
CA SER A 378 10.31 -11.29 -3.87
C SER A 378 11.66 -10.71 -3.43
N VAL A 379 11.74 -9.39 -3.22
CA VAL A 379 12.96 -8.74 -2.74
C VAL A 379 13.06 -8.72 -1.21
N LEU A 380 11.92 -8.73 -0.51
CA LEU A 380 11.87 -8.69 0.95
C LEU A 380 12.09 -10.06 1.59
N TYR A 381 11.47 -11.11 1.07
CA TYR A 381 11.30 -12.40 1.77
C TYR A 381 12.02 -13.58 1.10
N ASN A 382 12.95 -13.34 0.17
CA ASN A 382 13.81 -14.39 -0.37
C ASN A 382 14.79 -14.90 0.70
N GLN A 383 14.27 -15.84 1.49
CA GLN A 383 14.79 -16.78 2.50
C GLN A 383 16.14 -16.52 3.19
N ARG A 384 16.08 -16.45 4.54
CA ARG A 384 17.17 -16.84 5.44
C ARG A 384 17.50 -18.33 5.22
N ALA A 385 18.78 -18.69 5.32
CA ALA A 385 19.26 -20.06 5.18
C ALA A 385 18.69 -21.07 6.19
N GLU A 386 18.02 -20.61 7.24
CA GLU A 386 17.46 -21.43 8.34
C GLU A 386 16.01 -21.88 8.11
N ILE A 387 15.29 -21.31 7.13
CA ILE A 387 13.91 -21.70 6.81
C ILE A 387 13.95 -22.66 5.60
N PRO A 388 13.36 -23.86 5.67
CA PRO A 388 13.29 -24.76 4.53
C PRO A 388 12.73 -24.06 3.30
N SER A 389 13.36 -24.25 2.14
CA SER A 389 12.86 -23.70 0.87
C SER A 389 11.66 -24.52 0.38
N CYS A 390 10.55 -24.40 1.09
CA CYS A 390 9.34 -25.13 0.79
C CYS A 390 8.43 -24.27 -0.08
N PHE A 391 8.19 -24.68 -1.33
CA PHE A 391 6.99 -24.30 -2.04
C PHE A 391 6.49 -25.49 -2.84
N LYS A 392 5.34 -26.04 -2.43
CA LYS A 392 4.58 -27.01 -3.22
C LYS A 392 3.32 -26.33 -3.71
N LYS A 393 2.94 -26.59 -4.97
CA LYS A 393 1.70 -26.07 -5.52
C LYS A 393 0.54 -26.61 -4.68
N PRO A 394 -0.33 -25.75 -4.11
CA PRO A 394 -1.45 -26.22 -3.34
C PRO A 394 -2.41 -27.14 -4.12
N THR A 395 -2.80 -28.24 -3.51
CA THR A 395 -3.77 -29.23 -4.00
C THR A 395 -4.92 -29.45 -3.03
N ARG A 396 -4.89 -28.78 -1.86
CA ARG A 396 -5.89 -28.88 -0.80
C ARG A 396 -6.26 -27.49 -0.26
N ILE A 397 -7.56 -27.21 -0.21
CA ILE A 397 -8.10 -25.97 0.36
C ILE A 397 -8.77 -26.31 1.68
N ILE A 398 -8.31 -25.73 2.78
CA ILE A 398 -8.87 -25.92 4.12
C ILE A 398 -9.78 -24.75 4.44
N TYR A 399 -11.00 -25.07 4.85
CA TYR A 399 -12.03 -24.11 5.20
C TYR A 399 -12.47 -24.32 6.65
N LEU A 400 -12.15 -23.37 7.53
CA LEU A 400 -12.47 -23.46 8.97
C LEU A 400 -13.91 -23.03 9.25
N SER A 401 -14.83 -23.96 9.08
CA SER A 401 -16.28 -23.72 9.01
C SER A 401 -16.86 -22.86 10.15
N GLU A 402 -16.26 -22.93 11.35
CA GLU A 402 -16.71 -22.21 12.55
C GLU A 402 -16.46 -20.70 12.54
N TYR A 403 -15.54 -20.19 11.71
CA TYR A 403 -15.22 -18.75 11.67
C TYR A 403 -15.99 -18.00 10.58
N TRP A 404 -16.66 -18.72 9.69
CA TRP A 404 -17.42 -18.11 8.60
C TRP A 404 -18.84 -17.77 9.04
N PRO A 405 -19.47 -16.74 8.44
CA PRO A 405 -20.85 -16.40 8.76
C PRO A 405 -21.77 -17.60 8.48
N VAL A 406 -22.57 -17.97 9.47
CA VAL A 406 -23.55 -19.07 9.37
C VAL A 406 -24.82 -18.62 8.63
N GLU A 407 -25.07 -17.30 8.60
CA GLU A 407 -26.25 -16.70 7.98
C GLU A 407 -26.05 -16.42 6.48
N ASP A 408 -27.15 -16.48 5.72
CA ASP A 408 -27.20 -16.07 4.32
C ASP A 408 -27.17 -14.54 4.21
N THR A 409 -25.95 -13.99 4.24
CA THR A 409 -25.69 -12.56 4.14
C THR A 409 -25.11 -12.21 2.77
N ALA A 410 -25.16 -10.93 2.37
CA ALA A 410 -24.52 -10.46 1.14
C ALA A 410 -23.02 -10.80 1.11
N SER A 411 -22.34 -10.71 2.25
CA SER A 411 -20.94 -11.14 2.39
C SER A 411 -20.74 -12.64 2.24
N SER A 412 -21.66 -13.48 2.76
CA SER A 412 -21.59 -14.94 2.63
C SER A 412 -21.58 -15.37 1.17
N ALA A 413 -22.41 -14.73 0.34
CA ALA A 413 -22.47 -15.03 -1.09
C ALA A 413 -21.25 -14.51 -1.88
N VAL A 414 -20.65 -13.37 -1.48
CA VAL A 414 -19.36 -12.92 -2.01
C VAL A 414 -18.26 -13.94 -1.68
N PHE A 415 -18.17 -14.37 -0.42
CA PHE A 415 -17.21 -15.38 0.00
C PHE A 415 -17.40 -16.68 -0.79
N GLU A 416 -18.61 -17.22 -0.83
CA GLU A 416 -18.90 -18.47 -1.54
C GLU A 416 -18.52 -18.41 -3.01
N SER A 417 -18.87 -17.32 -3.71
CA SER A 417 -18.49 -17.14 -5.11
C SER A 417 -16.98 -17.17 -5.30
N VAL A 418 -16.24 -16.50 -4.43
CA VAL A 418 -14.78 -16.41 -4.51
C VAL A 418 -14.14 -17.76 -4.20
N ILE A 419 -14.61 -18.46 -3.16
CA ILE A 419 -14.10 -19.79 -2.84
C ILE A 419 -14.33 -20.77 -4.00
N VAL A 420 -15.51 -20.78 -4.62
CA VAL A 420 -15.78 -21.64 -5.80
C VAL A 420 -14.85 -21.30 -6.97
N LYS A 421 -14.57 -20.02 -7.21
CA LYS A 421 -13.60 -19.60 -8.24
C LYS A 421 -12.19 -20.10 -7.91
N LEU A 422 -11.76 -20.02 -6.65
CA LEU A 422 -10.48 -20.55 -6.20
C LEU A 422 -10.42 -22.08 -6.35
N GLU A 423 -11.47 -22.80 -5.96
CA GLU A 423 -11.57 -24.27 -6.15
C GLU A 423 -11.39 -24.66 -7.62
N ASN A 424 -12.06 -23.95 -8.53
CA ASN A 424 -11.97 -24.21 -9.96
C ASN A 424 -10.57 -23.90 -10.52
N ALA A 425 -9.94 -22.80 -10.09
CA ALA A 425 -8.61 -22.41 -10.53
C ALA A 425 -7.50 -23.33 -10.00
N ILE A 426 -7.65 -23.81 -8.76
CA ILE A 426 -6.69 -24.73 -8.13
C ILE A 426 -6.93 -26.17 -8.62
N GLY A 427 -8.17 -26.51 -8.96
CA GLY A 427 -8.57 -27.86 -9.40
C GLY A 427 -8.88 -28.80 -8.23
N THR A 428 -9.26 -28.26 -7.07
CA THR A 428 -9.59 -29.04 -5.87
C THR A 428 -10.75 -28.41 -5.11
N LYS A 429 -11.55 -29.23 -4.42
CA LYS A 429 -12.65 -28.75 -3.59
C LYS A 429 -12.18 -28.45 -2.17
N ARG A 430 -12.84 -27.50 -1.51
CA ARG A 430 -12.53 -27.20 -0.10
C ARG A 430 -12.88 -28.39 0.80
N THR A 431 -12.08 -28.55 1.84
CA THR A 431 -12.33 -29.48 2.94
C THR A 431 -12.73 -28.67 4.15
N ASN A 432 -13.96 -28.88 4.63
CA ASN A 432 -14.43 -28.29 5.88
C ASN A 432 -13.69 -28.93 7.04
N LEU A 433 -13.16 -28.08 7.93
CA LEU A 433 -12.49 -28.49 9.14
C LEU A 433 -13.05 -27.67 10.31
N SER A 434 -13.18 -28.30 11.48
CA SER A 434 -13.37 -27.59 12.74
C SER A 434 -12.13 -27.74 13.59
N LEU A 435 -11.47 -26.61 13.86
CA LEU A 435 -10.21 -26.54 14.60
C LEU A 435 -10.41 -26.98 16.05
N GLY A 436 -11.50 -26.56 16.69
CA GLY A 436 -11.85 -26.97 18.05
C GLY A 436 -12.13 -28.47 18.16
N LYS A 437 -12.85 -29.06 17.21
CA LYS A 437 -13.09 -30.52 17.18
C LYS A 437 -11.79 -31.28 16.94
N LEU A 438 -11.00 -30.85 15.96
CA LEU A 438 -9.71 -31.48 15.66
C LEU A 438 -8.77 -31.43 16.87
N TRP A 439 -8.73 -30.30 17.59
CA TRP A 439 -7.95 -30.14 18.81
C TRP A 439 -8.37 -31.13 19.89
N ALA A 440 -9.67 -31.26 20.14
CA ALA A 440 -10.21 -32.22 21.11
C ALA A 440 -9.92 -33.68 20.71
N GLU A 441 -10.07 -34.02 19.43
CA GLU A 441 -9.83 -35.38 18.91
C GLU A 441 -8.35 -35.79 18.96
N THR A 442 -7.44 -34.86 18.67
CA THR A 442 -5.99 -35.13 18.63
C THR A 442 -5.32 -34.97 19.99
N ASN A 443 -5.95 -34.23 20.92
CA ASN A 443 -5.52 -34.00 22.30
C ASN A 443 -3.99 -33.76 22.43
N PRO A 444 -3.46 -32.70 21.80
CA PRO A 444 -2.00 -32.49 21.71
C PRO A 444 -1.33 -32.24 23.06
N VAL A 445 -2.10 -31.92 24.10
CA VAL A 445 -1.62 -31.55 25.43
C VAL A 445 -1.96 -32.59 26.50
N GLY A 446 -2.65 -33.69 26.14
CA GLY A 446 -2.98 -34.79 27.04
C GLY A 446 -4.03 -34.45 28.10
N THR A 447 -4.81 -33.38 27.91
CA THR A 447 -5.82 -32.89 28.86
C THR A 447 -7.07 -32.48 28.12
N ASP A 448 -8.24 -32.67 28.76
CA ASP A 448 -9.54 -32.21 28.23
C ASP A 448 -9.68 -30.69 28.41
N ILE A 449 -8.98 -29.93 27.57
CA ILE A 449 -9.02 -28.47 27.54
C ILE A 449 -9.31 -28.00 26.11
N SER A 450 -10.24 -27.06 25.99
CA SER A 450 -10.58 -26.48 24.70
C SER A 450 -9.40 -25.69 24.12
N ILE A 451 -9.37 -25.54 22.79
CA ILE A 451 -8.37 -24.70 22.13
C ILE A 451 -8.46 -23.24 22.63
N ASP A 452 -9.67 -22.76 22.86
CA ASP A 452 -9.93 -21.39 23.32
C ASP A 452 -9.37 -21.15 24.72
N ASP A 453 -9.59 -22.08 25.65
CA ASP A 453 -9.11 -21.98 27.03
C ASP A 453 -7.61 -22.19 27.12
N TYR A 454 -7.06 -23.12 26.33
CA TYR A 454 -5.62 -23.39 26.32
C TYR A 454 -4.84 -22.16 25.85
N PHE A 455 -5.29 -21.52 24.76
CA PHE A 455 -4.61 -20.35 24.20
C PHE A 455 -5.06 -19.02 24.77
N LYS A 456 -5.96 -19.01 25.76
CA LYS A 456 -6.57 -17.81 26.31
C LYS A 456 -5.56 -16.75 26.73
N THR A 457 -4.39 -17.11 27.24
CA THR A 457 -3.38 -16.14 27.72
C THR A 457 -2.06 -16.21 26.96
N THR A 458 -1.99 -17.00 25.89
CA THR A 458 -0.73 -17.37 25.25
C THR A 458 -0.04 -16.17 24.60
N PHE A 459 -0.78 -15.37 23.83
CA PHE A 459 -0.20 -14.20 23.16
C PHE A 459 0.42 -13.23 24.17
N VAL A 460 -0.35 -12.80 25.18
CA VAL A 460 0.20 -11.87 26.19
C VAL A 460 1.31 -12.49 27.01
N SER A 461 1.23 -13.78 27.36
CA SER A 461 2.30 -14.44 28.10
C SER A 461 3.61 -14.40 27.31
N ALA A 462 3.56 -14.67 26.00
CA ALA A 462 4.73 -14.67 25.13
C ALA A 462 5.24 -13.26 24.75
N SER A 463 4.38 -12.26 24.63
CA SER A 463 4.76 -10.93 24.12
C SER A 463 5.01 -9.88 25.19
N ALA A 464 4.28 -9.92 26.31
CA ALA A 464 4.27 -8.83 27.27
C ALA A 464 5.59 -8.57 28.00
N PRO A 465 6.45 -9.59 28.29
CA PRO A 465 7.77 -9.35 28.85
C PRO A 465 8.70 -8.53 27.95
N ASP A 466 8.67 -8.75 26.62
CA ASP A 466 9.42 -7.92 25.66
C ASP A 466 8.94 -6.47 25.71
N GLN A 467 7.61 -6.29 25.70
CA GLN A 467 6.99 -4.98 25.77
C GLN A 467 7.33 -4.25 27.08
N TRP A 468 7.29 -4.95 28.21
CA TRP A 468 7.66 -4.42 29.52
C TRP A 468 9.11 -3.95 29.54
N ASN A 469 10.04 -4.76 29.04
CA ASN A 469 11.46 -4.41 29.02
C ASN A 469 11.72 -3.13 28.21
N MET A 470 11.07 -3.00 27.06
CA MET A 470 11.17 -1.81 26.21
C MET A 470 10.57 -0.57 26.88
N LEU A 471 9.30 -0.64 27.31
CA LEU A 471 8.58 0.51 27.88
C LEU A 471 9.17 0.96 29.22
N LYS A 472 9.58 0.03 30.09
CA LYS A 472 10.19 0.35 31.39
C LYS A 472 11.46 1.17 31.22
N SER A 473 12.33 0.76 30.29
CA SER A 473 13.61 1.44 30.03
C SER A 473 13.35 2.82 29.43
N PHE A 474 12.49 2.90 28.42
CA PHE A 474 12.06 4.16 27.82
C PHE A 474 11.49 5.15 28.84
N HIS A 475 10.58 4.70 29.72
CA HIS A 475 9.98 5.56 30.74
C HIS A 475 11.02 6.09 31.74
N ALA A 476 11.94 5.23 32.19
CA ALA A 476 12.98 5.64 33.13
C ALA A 476 13.91 6.69 32.51
N GLU A 477 14.34 6.45 31.28
CA GLU A 477 15.18 7.39 30.53
C GLU A 477 14.45 8.71 30.28
N TYR A 478 13.20 8.67 29.80
CA TYR A 478 12.39 9.86 29.53
C TYR A 478 12.20 10.70 30.80
N ASN A 479 11.86 10.07 31.93
CA ASN A 479 11.71 10.75 33.21
C ASN A 479 13.03 11.35 33.70
N SER A 480 14.17 10.69 33.48
CA SER A 480 15.49 11.22 33.85
C SER A 480 15.84 12.50 33.09
N VAL A 481 15.40 12.62 31.83
CA VAL A 481 15.72 13.76 30.95
C VAL A 481 14.72 14.91 31.13
N PHE A 482 13.42 14.60 31.26
CA PHE A 482 12.36 15.61 31.25
C PHE A 482 11.68 15.85 32.60
N GLY A 483 11.99 15.06 33.63
CA GLY A 483 11.44 15.21 34.98
C GLY A 483 9.97 14.79 35.14
N HIS A 484 9.38 14.13 34.14
CA HIS A 484 8.03 13.59 34.18
C HIS A 484 7.90 12.36 33.25
N ALA A 485 6.87 11.53 33.44
CA ALA A 485 6.57 10.40 32.56
C ALA A 485 6.06 10.85 31.17
N PRO A 486 6.33 10.07 30.10
CA PRO A 486 5.75 10.35 28.78
C PRO A 486 4.23 10.11 28.78
N ALA A 487 3.53 10.77 27.86
CA ALA A 487 2.10 10.54 27.66
C ALA A 487 1.88 9.24 26.89
N LEU A 488 0.98 8.40 27.40
CA LEU A 488 0.60 7.12 26.78
C LEU A 488 -0.89 7.14 26.45
N ASN A 489 -1.28 6.41 25.41
CA ASN A 489 -2.68 6.14 25.11
C ASN A 489 -3.33 5.38 26.30
N PRO A 490 -4.67 5.44 26.43
CA PRO A 490 -5.37 4.87 27.58
C PRO A 490 -5.08 3.38 27.80
N GLN A 491 -4.91 2.61 26.73
CA GLN A 491 -4.60 1.18 26.81
C GLN A 491 -3.19 0.93 27.32
N LEU A 492 -2.19 1.60 26.76
CA LEU A 492 -0.80 1.52 27.18
C LEU A 492 -0.64 1.99 28.62
N GLN A 493 -1.28 3.09 29.00
CA GLN A 493 -1.24 3.62 30.36
C GLN A 493 -1.71 2.58 31.38
N TRP A 494 -2.85 1.92 31.12
CA TRP A 494 -3.34 0.85 31.97
C TRP A 494 -2.38 -0.34 31.99
N LYS A 495 -1.91 -0.80 30.82
CA LYS A 495 -0.98 -1.93 30.73
C LYS A 495 0.29 -1.67 31.54
N MET A 496 0.84 -0.46 31.42
CA MET A 496 2.08 -0.06 32.08
C MET A 496 1.98 -0.21 33.60
N TRP A 497 0.86 0.19 34.22
CA TRP A 497 0.73 0.24 35.69
C TRP A 497 0.09 -1.01 36.29
N GLU A 498 -0.84 -1.65 35.57
CA GLU A 498 -1.67 -2.72 36.13
C GLU A 498 -1.30 -4.11 35.63
N PHE A 499 -0.66 -4.23 34.46
CA PHE A 499 -0.49 -5.52 33.77
C PHE A 499 0.97 -5.92 33.53
N LEU A 500 1.74 -5.09 32.83
CA LEU A 500 3.11 -5.37 32.40
C LEU A 500 4.09 -5.64 33.55
N PRO A 501 4.02 -4.94 34.71
CA PRO A 501 4.93 -5.21 35.83
C PRO A 501 4.75 -6.60 36.45
N LYS A 502 3.61 -7.26 36.20
CA LYS A 502 3.28 -8.60 36.72
C LYS A 502 3.79 -9.73 35.80
N GLN A 503 4.29 -9.39 34.61
CA GLN A 503 4.71 -10.38 33.61
C GLN A 503 6.13 -10.86 33.91
N THR A 504 6.34 -12.17 33.88
CA THR A 504 7.62 -12.79 34.22
C THR A 504 8.24 -13.54 33.04
N MET A 505 9.55 -13.78 33.09
CA MET A 505 10.24 -14.63 32.11
C MET A 505 9.72 -16.07 32.11
N GLU A 506 9.16 -16.54 33.22
CA GLU A 506 8.53 -17.87 33.30
C GLU A 506 7.21 -17.89 32.51
N MET A 507 6.41 -16.83 32.62
CA MET A 507 5.22 -16.66 31.78
C MET A 507 5.59 -16.57 30.29
N GLN A 508 6.69 -15.88 29.94
CA GLN A 508 7.21 -15.84 28.57
C GLN A 508 7.48 -17.22 28.02
N LYS A 509 8.31 -18.00 28.73
CA LYS A 509 8.68 -19.36 28.34
C LYS A 509 7.46 -20.27 28.22
N ARG A 510 6.45 -20.09 29.09
CA ARG A 510 5.18 -20.80 28.98
C ARG A 510 4.45 -20.45 27.69
N GLY A 511 4.26 -19.17 27.39
CA GLY A 511 3.62 -18.72 26.15
C GLY A 511 4.38 -19.18 24.90
N GLU A 512 5.71 -19.08 24.89
CA GLU A 512 6.55 -19.60 23.80
C GLU A 512 6.37 -21.11 23.60
N LYS A 513 6.30 -21.88 24.69
CA LYS A 513 6.04 -23.33 24.63
C LYS A 513 4.65 -23.62 24.06
N GLU A 514 3.62 -22.91 24.51
CA GLU A 514 2.24 -23.04 24.01
C GLU A 514 2.19 -22.74 22.49
N VAL A 515 2.86 -21.67 22.03
CA VAL A 515 3.02 -21.37 20.60
C VAL A 515 3.73 -22.49 19.85
N GLY A 516 4.80 -23.06 20.41
CA GLY A 516 5.52 -24.19 19.80
C GLY A 516 4.66 -25.45 19.67
N ILE A 517 3.79 -25.70 20.66
CA ILE A 517 2.81 -26.78 20.62
C ILE A 517 1.79 -26.52 19.51
N PHE A 518 1.22 -25.31 19.44
CA PHE A 518 0.29 -24.95 18.38
C PHE A 518 0.92 -25.15 17.01
N ARG A 519 2.13 -24.61 16.78
CA ARG A 519 2.83 -24.70 15.50
C ARG A 519 3.01 -26.16 15.06
N SER A 520 3.59 -26.98 15.93
CA SER A 520 3.86 -28.39 15.62
C SER A 520 2.56 -29.17 15.35
N TRP A 521 1.53 -28.92 16.15
CA TRP A 521 0.22 -29.54 15.97
C TRP A 521 -0.45 -29.10 14.67
N PHE A 522 -0.44 -27.80 14.38
CA PHE A 522 -1.06 -27.19 13.22
C PHE A 522 -0.39 -27.65 11.92
N GLU A 523 0.95 -27.70 11.88
CA GLU A 523 1.71 -28.23 10.75
C GLU A 523 1.36 -29.70 10.48
N LYS A 524 1.29 -30.52 11.54
CA LYS A 524 1.03 -31.96 11.43
C LYS A 524 -0.42 -32.31 11.07
N HIS A 525 -1.39 -31.60 11.63
CA HIS A 525 -2.80 -32.02 11.58
C HIS A 525 -3.68 -31.13 10.70
N VAL A 526 -3.32 -29.86 10.51
CA VAL A 526 -4.08 -28.92 9.69
C VAL A 526 -3.42 -28.80 8.32
N MET A 527 -2.21 -28.24 8.27
CA MET A 527 -1.51 -28.00 7.01
C MET A 527 -0.99 -29.30 6.38
N LEU A 528 -0.84 -30.37 7.16
CA LEU A 528 -0.27 -31.65 6.69
C LEU A 528 1.09 -31.45 6.02
N ALA A 529 1.99 -30.79 6.75
CA ALA A 529 3.38 -30.68 6.32
C ALA A 529 4.03 -32.07 6.23
N ASP A 530 4.84 -32.27 5.21
CA ASP A 530 5.68 -33.47 5.07
C ASP A 530 6.90 -33.43 6.01
N GLU A 531 7.78 -34.43 5.90
CA GLU A 531 9.02 -34.51 6.69
C GLU A 531 9.95 -33.30 6.46
N ASP A 532 9.85 -32.65 5.30
CA ASP A 532 10.64 -31.46 4.92
C ASP A 532 9.96 -30.13 5.36
N GLY A 533 8.80 -30.20 6.04
CA GLY A 533 8.03 -29.01 6.47
C GLY A 533 7.22 -28.35 5.35
N CYS A 534 7.16 -28.95 4.17
CA CYS A 534 6.41 -28.47 3.02
C CYS A 534 4.96 -28.93 3.06
N SER A 535 4.01 -28.09 2.63
CA SER A 535 2.60 -28.44 2.58
C SER A 535 1.98 -28.08 1.23
N GLU A 536 1.07 -28.92 0.75
CA GLU A 536 0.18 -28.66 -0.40
C GLU A 536 -1.18 -28.08 0.04
N SER A 537 -1.34 -27.77 1.32
CA SER A 537 -2.55 -27.18 1.86
C SER A 537 -2.45 -25.66 1.86
N ILE A 538 -3.57 -25.01 1.57
CA ILE A 538 -3.80 -23.60 1.92
C ILE A 538 -4.98 -23.50 2.86
N LEU A 539 -4.93 -22.53 3.75
CA LEU A 539 -6.03 -22.20 4.64
C LEU A 539 -6.69 -20.91 4.18
N VAL A 540 -8.03 -20.87 4.19
CA VAL A 540 -8.80 -19.66 3.88
C VAL A 540 -9.49 -19.14 5.14
N LEU A 541 -9.37 -17.83 5.38
CA LEU A 541 -9.83 -17.15 6.59
C LEU A 541 -10.75 -15.94 6.27
N PRO A 542 -11.84 -15.70 7.03
CA PRO A 542 -12.74 -14.57 6.81
C PRO A 542 -12.27 -13.31 7.56
N TRP A 543 -11.83 -12.27 6.85
CA TRP A 543 -11.28 -11.06 7.50
C TRP A 543 -12.26 -9.92 7.70
N THR A 544 -12.98 -9.52 6.65
CA THR A 544 -14.02 -8.50 6.77
C THR A 544 -15.22 -8.86 5.92
N GLN A 545 -16.40 -8.61 6.47
CA GLN A 545 -17.71 -8.83 5.85
C GLN A 545 -18.27 -7.54 5.24
N GLY A 546 -17.47 -6.45 5.21
CA GLY A 546 -17.90 -5.13 4.74
C GLY A 546 -19.00 -4.51 5.61
N GLN A 547 -18.88 -4.67 6.92
CA GLN A 547 -19.82 -4.07 7.88
C GLN A 547 -19.26 -2.74 8.42
N PRO A 548 -20.13 -1.74 8.68
CA PRO A 548 -19.69 -0.45 9.18
C PRO A 548 -19.09 -0.57 10.58
N ASN A 549 -18.02 0.18 10.81
CA ASN A 549 -17.37 0.33 12.10
C ASN A 549 -16.87 1.77 12.19
N PHE A 550 -17.69 2.62 12.82
CA PHE A 550 -17.53 4.05 12.75
C PHE A 550 -16.42 4.56 13.67
N ARG A 551 -15.64 5.52 13.18
CA ARG A 551 -14.51 6.12 13.91
C ARG A 551 -14.91 7.06 15.05
N ASP A 552 -16.17 7.50 15.07
CA ASP A 552 -16.71 8.45 16.04
C ASP A 552 -17.54 7.77 17.14
N GLU A 553 -17.57 6.44 17.17
CA GLU A 553 -18.14 5.68 18.27
C GLU A 553 -17.21 5.70 19.48
N TYR A 554 -17.65 6.36 20.55
CA TYR A 554 -16.97 6.29 21.85
C TYR A 554 -17.18 4.91 22.45
N ARG A 555 -16.08 4.19 22.65
CA ARG A 555 -16.07 2.90 23.31
C ARG A 555 -15.83 3.09 24.81
N GLU A 556 -16.31 2.16 25.61
CA GLU A 556 -15.95 2.13 27.03
C GLU A 556 -14.43 1.91 27.19
N ARG A 557 -13.94 2.10 28.42
CA ARG A 557 -12.51 1.95 28.76
C ARG A 557 -11.93 0.66 28.16
N PRO A 558 -10.65 0.65 27.75
CA PRO A 558 -10.09 -0.35 26.85
C PRO A 558 -10.55 -1.77 27.17
N SER A 559 -11.28 -2.39 26.25
CA SER A 559 -11.50 -3.83 26.26
C SER A 559 -10.16 -4.50 25.94
N TRP A 560 -9.78 -5.38 26.85
CA TRP A 560 -8.52 -6.10 26.97
C TRP A 560 -8.07 -6.72 25.61
N THR A 561 -6.83 -6.47 25.14
CA THR A 561 -6.29 -6.94 23.83
C THR A 561 -5.22 -8.02 23.98
N GLY A 562 -5.36 -9.17 23.30
CA GLY A 562 -4.37 -10.27 23.31
C GLY A 562 -4.66 -11.59 24.10
N GLU A 563 -5.87 -11.85 24.57
CA GLU A 563 -6.37 -12.89 25.50
C GLU A 563 -7.70 -13.26 24.91
N GLY A 564 -8.02 -14.53 25.08
CA GLY A 564 -8.96 -15.20 24.24
C GLY A 564 -8.28 -15.70 22.97
N TRP A 565 -9.00 -16.58 22.32
CA TRP A 565 -8.63 -17.17 21.06
C TRP A 565 -9.40 -16.47 19.94
N PHE A 566 -8.67 -16.03 18.92
CA PHE A 566 -9.25 -15.44 17.72
C PHE A 566 -8.57 -16.06 16.51
N PHE A 567 -9.33 -16.25 15.41
CA PHE A 567 -8.81 -16.90 14.22
C PHE A 567 -7.54 -16.23 13.66
N TYR A 568 -7.39 -14.91 13.84
CA TYR A 568 -6.22 -14.18 13.35
C TYR A 568 -4.93 -14.53 14.12
N PHE A 569 -5.00 -15.23 15.26
CA PHE A 569 -3.82 -15.78 15.93
C PHE A 569 -3.27 -17.05 15.25
N ILE A 570 -4.04 -17.69 14.36
CA ILE A 570 -3.61 -18.92 13.68
C ILE A 570 -2.28 -18.70 12.93
N SER A 571 -2.20 -17.67 12.08
CA SER A 571 -0.96 -17.36 11.36
C SER A 571 0.16 -16.80 12.25
N VAL A 572 -0.20 -16.18 13.38
CA VAL A 572 0.76 -15.70 14.38
C VAL A 572 1.47 -16.86 15.06
N TYR A 573 0.71 -17.83 15.57
CA TYR A 573 1.25 -18.95 16.32
C TYR A 573 1.91 -19.98 15.40
N ALA A 574 1.32 -20.24 14.22
CA ALA A 574 1.97 -21.04 13.19
C ALA A 574 3.26 -20.37 12.68
N GLY A 575 3.34 -19.03 12.71
CA GLY A 575 4.46 -18.27 12.16
C GLY A 575 4.56 -18.39 10.64
N ALA A 576 3.42 -18.60 9.96
CA ALA A 576 3.33 -18.83 8.52
C ALA A 576 2.79 -17.58 7.80
N PRO A 577 3.01 -17.46 6.48
CA PRO A 577 2.59 -16.30 5.74
C PRO A 577 1.07 -16.29 5.55
N GLU A 578 0.48 -15.12 5.68
CA GLU A 578 -0.93 -14.88 5.41
C GLU A 578 -1.10 -13.62 4.55
N VAL A 579 -1.83 -13.78 3.45
CA VAL A 579 -2.03 -12.76 2.42
C VAL A 579 -3.50 -12.35 2.43
N ILE A 580 -3.74 -11.06 2.64
CA ILE A 580 -5.07 -10.47 2.59
C ILE A 580 -5.42 -10.10 1.16
N LEU A 581 -6.60 -10.55 0.73
CA LEU A 581 -7.16 -10.29 -0.58
C LEU A 581 -8.49 -9.57 -0.43
N PRO A 582 -8.67 -8.37 -1.02
CA PRO A 582 -9.98 -7.79 -1.21
C PRO A 582 -10.70 -8.58 -2.30
N VAL A 583 -11.91 -9.05 -2.01
CA VAL A 583 -12.63 -9.99 -2.89
C VAL A 583 -14.01 -9.53 -3.32
N GLY A 584 -14.48 -8.41 -2.78
CA GLY A 584 -15.74 -7.79 -3.15
C GLY A 584 -16.09 -6.63 -2.23
N GLN A 585 -17.34 -6.20 -2.28
CA GLN A 585 -17.90 -5.18 -1.38
C GLN A 585 -19.34 -5.53 -1.01
N THR A 586 -19.77 -5.06 0.14
CA THR A 586 -21.18 -5.04 0.57
C THR A 586 -21.64 -3.61 0.78
N SER A 587 -22.94 -3.36 0.59
CA SER A 587 -23.51 -2.04 0.82
C SER A 587 -24.13 -1.92 2.22
N TYR A 588 -24.17 -0.69 2.71
CA TYR A 588 -24.95 -0.32 3.89
C TYR A 588 -25.47 1.11 3.74
N HIS A 589 -26.56 1.42 4.44
CA HIS A 589 -27.09 2.78 4.47
C HIS A 589 -26.30 3.63 5.46
N SER A 590 -25.51 4.60 4.97
CA SER A 590 -24.66 5.41 5.85
C SER A 590 -25.47 6.40 6.68
N ARG A 591 -25.19 6.42 7.99
CA ARG A 591 -25.72 7.43 8.91
C ARG A 591 -25.14 8.82 8.69
N VAL A 592 -23.99 8.93 8.02
CA VAL A 592 -23.26 10.18 7.75
C VAL A 592 -23.74 10.80 6.45
N THR A 593 -23.64 10.06 5.34
CA THR A 593 -23.98 10.59 4.00
C THR A 593 -25.46 10.42 3.63
N LYS A 594 -26.22 9.64 4.42
CA LYS A 594 -27.65 9.33 4.18
C LYS A 594 -27.92 8.67 2.82
N ARG A 595 -26.93 7.96 2.29
CA ARG A 595 -27.02 7.18 1.04
C ARG A 595 -26.41 5.80 1.23
N GLU A 596 -26.65 4.93 0.24
CA GLU A 596 -25.94 3.66 0.15
C GLU A 596 -24.43 3.91 -0.05
N GLU A 597 -23.65 3.27 0.81
CA GLU A 597 -22.20 3.27 0.79
C GLU A 597 -21.67 1.84 0.73
N TRP A 598 -20.45 1.67 0.25
CA TRP A 598 -19.87 0.35 -0.02
C TRP A 598 -18.61 0.12 0.82
N LEU A 599 -18.53 -1.04 1.44
CA LEU A 599 -17.38 -1.44 2.25
C LEU A 599 -16.72 -2.70 1.71
N PRO A 600 -15.38 -2.80 1.78
CA PRO A 600 -14.67 -3.98 1.30
C PRO A 600 -15.04 -5.26 2.07
N VAL A 601 -15.14 -6.34 1.31
CA VAL A 601 -15.12 -7.73 1.78
C VAL A 601 -13.73 -8.29 1.47
N ALA A 602 -13.09 -8.93 2.45
CA ALA A 602 -11.75 -9.48 2.28
C ALA A 602 -11.61 -10.85 2.95
N ILE A 603 -10.75 -11.69 2.36
CA ILE A 603 -10.33 -12.98 2.90
C ILE A 603 -8.82 -12.99 3.11
N GLY A 604 -8.36 -13.93 3.92
CA GLY A 604 -6.94 -14.28 4.09
C GLY A 604 -6.67 -15.63 3.46
N LEU A 605 -5.59 -15.73 2.70
CA LEU A 605 -5.01 -17.00 2.27
C LEU A 605 -3.72 -17.21 3.05
N MET A 606 -3.62 -18.35 3.74
CA MET A 606 -2.43 -18.72 4.50
C MET A 606 -1.75 -19.94 3.89
N GLY A 607 -0.44 -19.82 3.69
CA GLY A 607 0.42 -20.85 3.12
C GLY A 607 1.28 -21.53 4.17
N ALA A 608 2.15 -22.44 3.74
CA ALA A 608 3.13 -23.07 4.62
C ALA A 608 4.21 -22.07 5.05
N ARG A 609 4.75 -22.23 6.26
CA ARG A 609 5.81 -21.36 6.77
C ARG A 609 7.03 -21.41 5.85
N GLY A 610 7.54 -20.24 5.45
CA GLY A 610 8.70 -20.09 4.56
C GLY A 610 8.38 -19.98 3.06
N THR A 611 7.11 -20.12 2.67
CA THR A 611 6.66 -20.03 1.27
C THR A 611 6.50 -18.60 0.75
N ASP A 612 6.63 -17.59 1.61
CA ASP A 612 6.30 -16.16 1.43
C ASP A 612 6.21 -15.63 -0.01
N ALA A 613 7.36 -15.46 -0.67
CA ALA A 613 7.44 -14.89 -2.01
C ALA A 613 6.84 -15.80 -3.09
N ALA A 614 7.08 -17.12 -3.00
CA ALA A 614 6.54 -18.10 -3.93
C ALA A 614 5.01 -18.23 -3.79
N PHE A 615 4.50 -18.11 -2.56
CA PHE A 615 3.07 -18.15 -2.26
C PHE A 615 2.33 -16.95 -2.87
N ASN A 616 2.91 -15.74 -2.81
CA ASN A 616 2.36 -14.58 -3.51
C ASN A 616 2.32 -14.77 -5.03
N GLY A 617 3.37 -15.35 -5.63
CA GLY A 617 3.37 -15.70 -7.04
C GLY A 617 2.25 -16.68 -7.40
N PHE A 618 2.04 -17.70 -6.57
CA PHE A 618 0.93 -18.64 -6.74
C PHE A 618 -0.44 -17.99 -6.61
N ILE A 619 -0.63 -17.09 -5.64
CA ILE A 619 -1.89 -16.35 -5.47
C ILE A 619 -2.15 -15.48 -6.70
N GLN A 620 -1.13 -14.77 -7.20
CA GLN A 620 -1.23 -13.96 -8.42
C GLN A 620 -1.72 -14.80 -9.62
N ASP A 621 -1.11 -15.96 -9.84
CA ASP A 621 -1.48 -16.86 -10.93
C ASP A 621 -2.88 -17.47 -10.73
N THR A 622 -3.22 -17.83 -9.49
CA THR A 622 -4.54 -18.37 -9.13
C THR A 622 -5.63 -17.33 -9.34
N MET A 623 -5.42 -16.08 -8.93
CA MET A 623 -6.36 -14.98 -9.15
C MET A 623 -6.58 -14.73 -10.64
N LYS A 624 -5.51 -14.78 -11.44
CA LYS A 624 -5.60 -14.66 -12.90
C LYS A 624 -6.42 -15.82 -13.50
N ALA A 625 -6.15 -17.05 -13.10
CA ALA A 625 -6.90 -18.22 -13.57
C ALA A 625 -8.37 -18.23 -13.11
N ALA A 626 -8.64 -17.68 -11.92
CA ALA A 626 -9.97 -17.57 -11.33
C ALA A 626 -10.80 -16.37 -11.86
N ASN A 627 -10.22 -15.54 -12.74
CA ASN A 627 -10.79 -14.27 -13.18
C ASN A 627 -11.26 -13.40 -11.98
N LEU A 628 -10.39 -13.26 -10.99
CA LEU A 628 -10.57 -12.36 -9.85
C LEU A 628 -9.90 -11.02 -10.14
N SER A 629 -10.46 -9.92 -9.61
CA SER A 629 -9.81 -8.62 -9.72
C SER A 629 -8.44 -8.65 -9.05
N ARG A 630 -7.42 -8.20 -9.78
CA ARG A 630 -6.01 -8.17 -9.33
C ARG A 630 -5.59 -6.80 -8.82
N THR A 631 -6.49 -5.82 -8.88
CA THR A 631 -6.25 -4.44 -8.44
C THR A 631 -7.48 -3.88 -7.74
N VAL A 632 -7.28 -2.83 -6.94
CA VAL A 632 -8.33 -2.04 -6.29
C VAL A 632 -8.16 -0.56 -6.55
N ASP A 633 -9.29 0.13 -6.61
CA ASP A 633 -9.37 1.58 -6.74
C ASP A 633 -8.98 2.32 -5.46
N VAL A 634 -8.52 3.56 -5.62
CA VAL A 634 -8.40 4.54 -4.54
C VAL A 634 -9.74 5.23 -4.25
N GLY A 635 -9.86 5.77 -3.04
CA GLY A 635 -10.99 6.60 -2.63
C GLY A 635 -12.17 5.79 -2.08
N ARG A 636 -13.37 6.32 -2.31
CA ARG A 636 -14.65 5.85 -1.74
C ARG A 636 -14.94 4.37 -1.92
N THR A 637 -14.60 3.78 -3.06
CA THR A 637 -14.90 2.37 -3.38
C THR A 637 -13.66 1.63 -3.84
N ALA A 638 -13.48 0.40 -3.37
CA ALA A 638 -12.36 -0.48 -3.74
C ALA A 638 -12.51 -1.11 -5.13
N PHE A 639 -13.75 -1.28 -5.61
CA PHE A 639 -14.02 -1.78 -6.96
C PHE A 639 -15.04 -0.87 -7.66
N LYS A 640 -14.62 -0.18 -8.73
CA LYS A 640 -15.51 0.59 -9.59
C LYS A 640 -16.05 -0.28 -10.73
N SER A 641 -17.12 -1.01 -10.47
CA SER A 641 -18.01 -1.46 -11.54
C SER A 641 -19.46 -1.35 -11.05
N ASN A 642 -20.29 -0.64 -11.81
CA ASN A 642 -21.75 -0.49 -11.65
C ASN A 642 -22.31 0.17 -10.36
N ILE A 643 -21.70 1.25 -9.87
CA ILE A 643 -22.47 2.25 -9.11
C ILE A 643 -23.23 3.07 -10.15
N SER A 644 -24.42 2.59 -10.55
CA SER A 644 -25.23 3.19 -11.60
C SER A 644 -25.57 4.65 -11.29
N GLU A 645 -24.96 5.59 -11.99
CA GLU A 645 -25.71 6.70 -12.56
C GLU A 645 -26.30 6.20 -13.89
N THR A 646 -27.46 5.54 -13.82
CA THR A 646 -28.40 5.21 -14.93
C THR A 646 -27.91 4.43 -16.17
N ASN A 647 -28.56 3.27 -16.37
CA ASN A 647 -28.86 2.52 -17.62
C ASN A 647 -27.76 2.17 -18.65
N ASP A 648 -27.75 0.86 -18.95
CA ASP A 648 -27.29 0.12 -20.14
C ASP A 648 -25.85 -0.47 -20.18
N ALA A 649 -25.87 -1.80 -20.37
CA ALA A 649 -24.82 -2.77 -20.72
C ALA A 649 -24.00 -3.42 -19.57
N VAL A 650 -23.99 -4.75 -19.63
CA VAL A 650 -23.54 -5.74 -18.64
C VAL A 650 -22.11 -6.23 -18.94
N ASP A 651 -21.40 -6.58 -17.86
CA ASP A 651 -20.24 -7.49 -17.69
C ASP A 651 -18.90 -6.82 -17.31
N ASP A 652 -18.47 -7.00 -16.03
CA ASP A 652 -17.12 -7.50 -15.68
C ASP A 652 -16.99 -7.96 -14.19
N SER A 653 -16.58 -9.23 -14.05
CA SER A 653 -15.85 -9.98 -12.99
C SER A 653 -15.93 -9.75 -11.46
N THR A 654 -16.89 -9.03 -10.85
CA THR A 654 -17.07 -9.07 -9.37
C THR A 654 -18.52 -9.27 -8.93
N VAL A 655 -18.75 -10.09 -7.90
CA VAL A 655 -20.09 -10.39 -7.37
C VAL A 655 -20.55 -9.24 -6.49
N GLN A 656 -21.54 -8.50 -6.96
CA GLN A 656 -22.33 -7.55 -6.19
C GLN A 656 -23.71 -8.14 -5.93
N ILE A 657 -24.22 -7.98 -4.72
CA ILE A 657 -25.61 -8.35 -4.40
C ILE A 657 -26.28 -7.11 -3.79
N PRO A 658 -27.28 -6.53 -4.45
CA PRO A 658 -28.03 -5.41 -3.89
C PRO A 658 -28.90 -5.87 -2.70
N PRO A 659 -29.14 -5.02 -1.70
CA PRO A 659 -30.02 -5.35 -0.59
C PRO A 659 -31.48 -5.29 -1.07
N ASN A 660 -32.13 -6.46 -1.22
CA ASN A 660 -33.58 -6.68 -1.00
C ASN A 660 -34.05 -8.04 -1.55
N GLN A 661 -33.98 -9.09 -0.73
CA GLN A 661 -35.05 -10.10 -0.72
C GLN A 661 -35.64 -10.14 0.68
N LYS A 662 -36.97 -9.99 0.74
CA LYS A 662 -37.76 -9.85 1.97
C LYS A 662 -37.49 -11.01 2.93
N ILE A 663 -36.84 -10.73 4.05
CA ILE A 663 -36.71 -11.65 5.18
C ILE A 663 -37.95 -11.47 6.07
N LEU A 664 -38.78 -12.51 6.15
CA LEU A 664 -39.87 -12.63 7.11
C LEU A 664 -39.26 -12.81 8.51
N LEU A 665 -39.37 -11.78 9.34
CA LEU A 665 -38.94 -11.79 10.74
C LEU A 665 -39.80 -12.77 11.56
N GLY A 666 -39.22 -13.89 11.96
CA GLY A 666 -39.71 -14.74 13.05
C GLY A 666 -39.13 -14.26 14.37
N ARG A 667 -39.95 -13.60 15.19
CA ARG A 667 -39.66 -13.28 16.59
C ARG A 667 -39.44 -14.56 17.40
N ASN A 668 -38.49 -14.54 18.34
CA ASN A 668 -38.80 -14.56 19.78
C ASN A 668 -37.54 -14.44 20.65
N THR A 669 -37.57 -13.45 21.53
CA THR A 669 -36.91 -13.34 22.84
C THR A 669 -37.64 -14.21 23.89
N PRO A 670 -37.14 -14.34 25.13
CA PRO A 670 -36.00 -13.69 25.78
C PRO A 670 -34.73 -14.53 25.86
#